data_AF-D5G885-F1
#
_entry.id   AF-D5G885-F1
#
_cell.length_a   1.000
_cell.length_b   1.000
_cell.length_c   1.000
_cell.angle_alpha   90.00
_cell.angle_beta   90.00
_cell.angle_gamma   90.00
#
_symmetry.space_group_name_H-M   'P 1'
#
loop_
_entity.id
_entity.type
_entity.pdbx_description
1 polymer ?
#
loop_
_entity_poly.entity_id
_entity_poly.type
_entity_poly.pdbx_seq_one_letter_code
_entity_poly.pdbx_strand_id
1 'polypeptide(L)'
;MLLTSSLGTLQLLTILTHLVSAPYTKVEESFNLQATHDILQYGLATVNATASLQADYDHLTFPGAVPRTFVGPVILSGLSSPLIGVVGGRVNGQLVVRGVLGGLSALSLNLFTRAVRQSYGSTTAVLYTLFQLSQFHLPYYSSRLLPNTFALILSTTAFSFLLPAPGTPSRRQVGHYKVGIYILTFTSIVFRSELAILLTFVSLQLLLTRRIGLGNAIVAGVAGGVIGLGITLGIDSYFWQSYTPAAPFNTPLLTEKTGLIWPELSGFLYNAIENKSSDWGTSPWHYYFTNSLPKLLLNPLLLLLIPAGIYNSPRTITEAYILPALGFVSVYSVLPHKEWRFIVYVVPILTLYASVGGAWVLNRRSKSPIYALTSLAIISSILLASLASASMLLISSYNYPGGQGINKLHRHILPSFSRSPPALPKVHLDTLTCMTGATRFLQDAPLYPSPSPHTSPSARSKITFDKTEDETTLLTPSFWSDIQWVITSSPPRIIGKYEVVDSVTGWAGIRIYRPGEKVWLYEEPGLEEQGADKPGVGNDSRIRSWIGRGIEDGWGVRDLLLRGWWVGVRMEELVWVLRKQDGESSIAMVVLAASICTRGGKAVLSRQFREMPRSRIEGLLASFPKLTDTGTQHTTIETENVRYVYQLLDELYLVLITNKQSNILQDIDSLHLFAQVVSSICKSLDEREILKHSFELLSAFDEVVCLGYRENLGLQQVKAFLEMGSQEEKIQEIISRNKEFEATEERKRKAKQLDLQRKEMSRNPTGMGSTGRSGGSHSSHFPTYTPTPKPVVADSYDTYEKKKTFSSAPKGKGMQLGRKSKTTEMFDQVRNELSPEAEERAPLVQAQETAASPRQSFSGDRKAIQVTISEQISAELSRDGGMKSFEVKGDLQLKILDQTLSKVKLNISANTSDAQFRTHPNVDRALFNGQSVIQLKDQSRGFPQNQQIGVLRWRTTTGEAPLSFTIWVNAGSSRGKYNVTVEYELSSDDTLRDVVVSIPFRHDEPSVTSVDEVYEVAGDSLDWTLLSVSEDNATGSFEFEAEADSEGEFFPMTVRFRKEKPIVHVDVDGVTLIEVGEGVDFSREIKVVADNYVIN
;
A
#
# COMPACT_ATOMS: atom_id res chain seq x y z
N MET A 1 30.28 -41.88 21.60
CA MET A 1 30.48 -41.61 20.16
C MET A 1 29.16 -41.59 19.43
N LEU A 2 28.32 -42.63 19.57
CA LEU A 2 26.95 -42.68 19.05
C LEU A 2 26.14 -41.39 19.28
N LEU A 3 26.00 -40.94 20.55
CA LEU A 3 25.25 -39.73 20.90
C LEU A 3 25.69 -38.45 20.15
N THR A 4 26.99 -38.29 19.89
CA THR A 4 27.49 -37.12 19.15
C THR A 4 27.27 -37.23 17.65
N SER A 5 27.23 -38.45 17.11
CA SER A 5 26.87 -38.68 15.71
C SER A 5 25.36 -38.48 15.48
N SER A 6 24.52 -38.94 16.42
CA SER A 6 23.05 -38.75 16.35
C SER A 6 22.64 -37.28 16.52
N LEU A 7 23.35 -36.52 17.36
CA LEU A 7 23.17 -35.06 17.44
C LEU A 7 23.59 -34.36 16.13
N GLY A 8 24.63 -34.86 15.46
CA GLY A 8 25.06 -34.35 14.16
C GLY A 8 24.04 -34.57 13.03
N THR A 9 23.39 -35.75 13.01
CA THR A 9 22.27 -36.02 12.10
C THR A 9 21.02 -35.22 12.45
N LEU A 10 20.75 -35.00 13.75
CA LEU A 10 19.67 -34.12 14.19
C LEU A 10 19.88 -32.68 13.71
N GLN A 11 21.11 -32.16 13.72
CA GLN A 11 21.43 -30.84 13.20
C GLN A 11 21.13 -30.69 11.69
N LEU A 12 21.45 -31.71 10.88
CA LEU A 12 21.05 -31.73 9.47
C LEU A 12 19.52 -31.78 9.34
N LEU A 13 18.85 -32.66 10.09
CA LEU A 13 17.40 -32.79 10.06
C LEU A 13 16.70 -31.47 10.41
N THR A 14 17.13 -30.77 11.47
CA THR A 14 16.57 -29.47 11.86
C THR A 14 16.74 -28.42 10.75
N ILE A 15 17.89 -28.34 10.08
CA ILE A 15 18.10 -27.43 8.95
C ILE A 15 17.18 -27.78 7.77
N LEU A 16 16.97 -29.08 7.49
CA LEU A 16 16.05 -29.55 6.45
C LEU A 16 14.58 -29.30 6.82
N THR A 17 14.19 -29.41 8.10
CA THR A 17 12.85 -29.01 8.56
C THR A 17 12.62 -27.51 8.32
N HIS A 18 13.58 -26.65 8.67
CA HIS A 18 13.49 -25.21 8.40
C HIS A 18 13.39 -24.91 6.89
N LEU A 19 14.09 -25.68 6.05
CA LEU A 19 13.99 -25.57 4.59
C LEU A 19 12.59 -25.97 4.07
N VAL A 20 12.03 -27.09 4.52
CA VAL A 20 10.70 -27.57 4.08
C VAL A 20 9.58 -26.63 4.58
N SER A 21 9.70 -26.10 5.80
CA SER A 21 8.73 -25.14 6.35
C SER A 21 8.82 -23.76 5.70
N ALA A 22 10.00 -23.29 5.29
CA ALA A 22 10.20 -21.98 4.64
C ALA A 22 10.99 -22.12 3.32
N PRO A 23 10.39 -22.73 2.27
CA PRO A 23 11.09 -23.15 1.06
C PRO A 23 11.41 -22.01 0.08
N TYR A 24 10.75 -20.87 0.24
CA TYR A 24 10.97 -19.65 -0.55
C TYR A 24 12.04 -18.74 0.06
N THR A 25 12.50 -17.79 -0.75
CA THR A 25 13.64 -16.90 -0.49
C THR A 25 13.24 -15.43 -0.49
N LYS A 26 14.05 -14.57 0.16
CA LYS A 26 13.88 -13.10 0.07
C LYS A 26 14.81 -12.49 -1.00
N VAL A 27 14.61 -11.21 -1.29
CA VAL A 27 15.38 -10.43 -2.28
C VAL A 27 16.90 -10.50 -2.06
N GLU A 28 17.39 -10.59 -0.82
CA GLU A 28 18.84 -10.61 -0.53
C GLU A 28 19.51 -11.97 -0.80
N GLU A 29 18.70 -13.01 -1.05
CA GLU A 29 19.15 -14.32 -1.54
C GLU A 29 19.07 -14.43 -3.07
N SER A 30 18.37 -13.50 -3.73
CA SER A 30 17.98 -13.61 -5.14
C SER A 30 19.17 -13.83 -6.07
N PHE A 31 20.18 -12.96 -6.03
CA PHE A 31 21.36 -13.03 -6.90
C PHE A 31 21.99 -14.44 -6.92
N ASN A 32 22.34 -14.99 -5.76
CA ASN A 32 23.01 -16.29 -5.70
C ASN A 32 22.08 -17.42 -6.17
N LEU A 33 20.77 -17.31 -5.93
CA LEU A 33 19.80 -18.31 -6.33
C LEU A 33 19.55 -18.29 -7.85
N GLN A 34 19.33 -17.10 -8.44
CA GLN A 34 19.14 -16.94 -9.88
C GLN A 34 20.43 -17.29 -10.63
N ALA A 35 21.60 -16.87 -10.14
CA ALA A 35 22.89 -17.28 -10.70
C ALA A 35 23.09 -18.82 -10.65
N THR A 36 22.68 -19.48 -9.56
CA THR A 36 22.75 -20.94 -9.48
C THR A 36 21.76 -21.61 -10.44
N HIS A 37 20.55 -21.06 -10.61
CA HIS A 37 19.57 -21.50 -11.61
C HIS A 37 20.14 -21.40 -13.03
N ASP A 38 20.63 -20.22 -13.41
CA ASP A 38 21.05 -19.94 -14.78
C ASP A 38 22.27 -20.80 -15.16
N ILE A 39 23.23 -21.00 -14.24
CA ILE A 39 24.33 -21.96 -14.46
C ILE A 39 23.84 -23.41 -14.59
N LEU A 40 22.82 -23.82 -13.83
CA LEU A 40 22.26 -25.19 -13.92
C LEU A 40 21.46 -25.44 -15.21
N GLN A 41 20.76 -24.43 -15.72
CA GLN A 41 19.88 -24.55 -16.89
C GLN A 41 20.62 -24.31 -18.21
N TYR A 42 21.48 -23.28 -18.27
CA TYR A 42 22.15 -22.84 -19.50
C TYR A 42 23.62 -23.28 -19.59
N GLY A 43 24.27 -23.56 -18.46
CA GLY A 43 25.67 -24.00 -18.41
C GLY A 43 26.66 -22.89 -18.76
N LEU A 44 27.91 -23.28 -19.04
CA LEU A 44 28.96 -22.34 -19.43
C LEU A 44 29.01 -22.20 -20.96
N ALA A 45 28.57 -21.07 -21.49
CA ALA A 45 28.61 -20.76 -22.92
C ALA A 45 30.06 -20.65 -23.45
N THR A 46 30.51 -21.63 -24.23
CA THR A 46 31.87 -21.67 -24.81
C THR A 46 32.01 -20.96 -26.15
N VAL A 47 30.89 -20.67 -26.83
CA VAL A 47 30.82 -19.97 -28.11
C VAL A 47 29.90 -18.77 -27.96
N ASN A 48 30.34 -17.58 -28.40
CA ASN A 48 29.61 -16.32 -28.26
C ASN A 48 29.10 -16.03 -26.83
N ALA A 49 29.95 -16.29 -25.84
CA ALA A 49 29.61 -16.19 -24.41
C ALA A 49 28.87 -14.90 -24.03
N THR A 50 29.31 -13.74 -24.53
CA THR A 50 28.69 -12.44 -24.26
C THR A 50 27.22 -12.39 -24.69
N ALA A 51 26.89 -12.88 -25.88
CA ALA A 51 25.53 -12.84 -26.41
C ALA A 51 24.60 -13.84 -25.70
N SER A 52 25.09 -15.05 -25.39
CA SER A 52 24.31 -16.03 -24.62
C SER A 52 24.08 -15.58 -23.19
N LEU A 53 25.10 -15.03 -22.51
CA LEU A 53 24.94 -14.48 -21.16
C LEU A 53 23.95 -13.31 -21.16
N GLN A 54 24.02 -12.38 -22.12
CA GLN A 54 23.10 -11.24 -22.21
C GLN A 54 21.64 -11.66 -22.50
N ALA A 55 21.43 -12.74 -23.24
CA ALA A 55 20.09 -13.24 -23.55
C ALA A 55 19.48 -14.06 -22.41
N ASP A 56 20.27 -14.94 -21.76
CA ASP A 56 19.74 -15.98 -20.88
C ASP A 56 19.90 -15.67 -19.37
N TYR A 57 20.87 -14.86 -18.93
CA TYR A 57 21.19 -14.71 -17.49
C TYR A 57 20.55 -13.47 -16.83
N ASP A 58 19.96 -13.65 -15.65
CA ASP A 58 19.19 -12.61 -14.92
C ASP A 58 20.05 -11.40 -14.51
N HIS A 59 21.34 -11.60 -14.23
CA HIS A 59 22.22 -10.58 -13.63
C HIS A 59 22.72 -9.51 -14.61
N LEU A 60 22.53 -9.68 -15.92
CA LEU A 60 22.85 -8.65 -16.91
C LEU A 60 21.63 -7.77 -17.21
N THR A 61 20.42 -8.34 -17.16
CA THR A 61 19.16 -7.55 -17.21
C THR A 61 18.91 -6.81 -15.89
N PHE A 62 19.17 -7.46 -14.76
CA PHE A 62 18.93 -6.93 -13.41
C PHE A 62 20.21 -7.02 -12.54
N PRO A 63 21.22 -6.17 -12.79
CA PRO A 63 22.53 -6.25 -12.11
C PRO A 63 22.49 -5.84 -10.62
N GLY A 64 21.46 -5.11 -10.18
CA GLY A 64 21.35 -4.55 -8.84
C GLY A 64 22.30 -3.36 -8.62
N ALA A 65 22.55 -3.00 -7.35
CA ALA A 65 23.36 -1.83 -7.02
C ALA A 65 24.87 -2.08 -6.93
N VAL A 66 25.30 -3.33 -6.71
CA VAL A 66 26.71 -3.70 -6.45
C VAL A 66 26.95 -5.11 -6.97
N PRO A 67 28.07 -5.39 -7.70
CA PRO A 67 28.39 -6.73 -8.18
C PRO A 67 28.57 -7.70 -7.01
N ARG A 68 28.25 -8.98 -7.26
CA ARG A 68 28.34 -10.08 -6.29
C ARG A 68 29.13 -11.24 -6.90
N THR A 69 29.76 -12.07 -6.08
CA THR A 69 30.60 -13.18 -6.57
C THR A 69 29.77 -14.37 -7.05
N PHE A 70 30.13 -14.90 -8.22
CA PHE A 70 29.64 -16.14 -8.81
C PHE A 70 30.32 -17.39 -8.23
N VAL A 71 31.40 -17.26 -7.46
CA VAL A 71 32.15 -18.39 -6.91
C VAL A 71 31.25 -19.32 -6.06
N GLY A 72 30.36 -18.74 -5.25
CA GLY A 72 29.36 -19.50 -4.49
C GLY A 72 28.37 -20.27 -5.39
N PRO A 73 27.65 -19.58 -6.29
CA PRO A 73 26.77 -20.19 -7.29
C PRO A 73 27.42 -21.29 -8.14
N VAL A 74 28.67 -21.11 -8.61
CA VAL A 74 29.41 -22.11 -9.41
C VAL A 74 29.70 -23.39 -8.61
N ILE A 75 30.15 -23.25 -7.36
CA ILE A 75 30.37 -24.41 -6.48
C ILE A 75 29.04 -25.12 -6.19
N LEU A 76 27.98 -24.35 -5.95
CA LEU A 76 26.69 -24.88 -5.55
C LEU A 76 25.96 -25.57 -6.71
N SER A 77 26.01 -25.03 -7.93
CA SER A 77 25.47 -25.67 -9.14
C SER A 77 26.21 -26.98 -9.45
N GLY A 78 27.55 -26.97 -9.40
CA GLY A 78 28.37 -28.17 -9.60
C GLY A 78 28.05 -29.30 -8.62
N LEU A 79 27.85 -28.98 -7.33
CA LEU A 79 27.46 -29.97 -6.31
C LEU A 79 25.99 -30.41 -6.42
N SER A 80 25.09 -29.54 -6.90
CA SER A 80 23.65 -29.82 -6.97
C SER A 80 23.25 -30.57 -8.24
N SER A 81 23.94 -30.36 -9.36
CA SER A 81 23.66 -30.99 -10.66
C SER A 81 23.48 -32.53 -10.59
N PRO A 82 24.41 -33.33 -10.04
CA PRO A 82 24.22 -34.78 -9.95
C PRO A 82 23.05 -35.18 -9.04
N LEU A 83 22.77 -34.40 -8.00
CA LEU A 83 21.65 -34.67 -7.08
C LEU A 83 20.30 -34.35 -7.72
N ILE A 84 20.20 -33.29 -8.53
CA ILE A 84 19.00 -32.97 -9.32
C ILE A 84 18.71 -34.11 -10.31
N GLY A 85 19.75 -34.65 -10.97
CA GLY A 85 19.64 -35.83 -11.84
C GLY A 85 19.09 -37.07 -11.11
N VAL A 86 19.58 -37.35 -9.90
CA VAL A 86 19.12 -38.49 -9.07
C VAL A 86 17.69 -38.31 -8.55
N VAL A 87 17.29 -37.08 -8.20
CA VAL A 87 15.94 -36.79 -7.68
C VAL A 87 14.86 -36.87 -8.77
N GLY A 88 15.24 -36.74 -10.04
CA GLY A 88 14.39 -37.14 -11.18
C GLY A 88 13.08 -36.37 -11.28
N GLY A 89 13.13 -35.03 -11.12
CA GLY A 89 11.96 -34.15 -11.26
C GLY A 89 10.92 -34.24 -10.15
N ARG A 90 11.08 -35.12 -9.16
CA ARG A 90 10.14 -35.28 -8.03
C ARG A 90 10.08 -34.08 -7.08
N VAL A 91 11.12 -33.26 -7.08
CA VAL A 91 11.27 -32.07 -6.23
C VAL A 91 11.91 -30.97 -7.07
N ASN A 92 11.43 -29.73 -6.91
CA ASN A 92 11.99 -28.59 -7.62
C ASN A 92 13.48 -28.37 -7.27
N GLY A 93 14.29 -27.99 -8.27
CA GLY A 93 15.74 -27.79 -8.14
C GLY A 93 16.14 -26.81 -7.03
N GLN A 94 15.32 -25.80 -6.72
CA GLN A 94 15.53 -24.86 -5.62
C GLN A 94 15.69 -25.57 -4.26
N LEU A 95 14.88 -26.58 -3.98
CA LEU A 95 14.95 -27.33 -2.72
C LEU A 95 16.21 -28.20 -2.67
N VAL A 96 16.65 -28.76 -3.79
CA VAL A 96 17.90 -29.53 -3.86
C VAL A 96 19.10 -28.61 -3.62
N VAL A 97 19.17 -27.48 -4.33
CA VAL A 97 20.21 -26.45 -4.20
C VAL A 97 20.32 -25.92 -2.76
N ARG A 98 19.18 -25.56 -2.15
CA ARG A 98 19.14 -25.12 -0.74
C ARG A 98 19.47 -26.26 0.23
N GLY A 99 19.09 -27.50 -0.09
CA GLY A 99 19.41 -28.70 0.68
C GLY A 99 20.91 -29.02 0.69
N VAL A 100 21.60 -28.85 -0.45
CA VAL A 100 23.06 -28.99 -0.56
C VAL A 100 23.76 -27.94 0.30
N LEU A 101 23.35 -26.67 0.22
CA LEU A 101 23.91 -25.61 1.08
C LEU A 101 23.66 -25.90 2.57
N GLY A 102 22.45 -26.35 2.93
CA GLY A 102 22.11 -26.79 4.28
C GLY A 102 22.97 -27.96 4.76
N GLY A 103 23.29 -28.91 3.87
CA GLY A 103 24.20 -30.01 4.11
C GLY A 103 25.64 -29.57 4.36
N LEU A 104 26.15 -28.59 3.59
CA LEU A 104 27.48 -27.99 3.80
C LEU A 104 27.55 -27.23 5.13
N SER A 105 26.50 -26.47 5.47
CA SER A 105 26.34 -25.81 6.79
C SER A 105 26.34 -26.83 7.93
N ALA A 106 25.56 -27.90 7.82
CA ALA A 106 25.53 -28.98 8.81
C ALA A 106 26.90 -29.67 8.94
N LEU A 107 27.61 -29.91 7.83
CA LEU A 107 28.95 -30.51 7.83
C LEU A 107 29.96 -29.61 8.55
N SER A 108 29.99 -28.32 8.22
CA SER A 108 30.88 -27.33 8.86
C SER A 108 30.64 -27.23 10.37
N LEU A 109 29.37 -27.13 10.79
CA LEU A 109 29.00 -27.10 12.20
C LEU A 109 29.37 -28.41 12.91
N ASN A 110 29.22 -29.56 12.25
CA ASN A 110 29.66 -30.86 12.77
C ASN A 110 31.20 -30.98 12.90
N LEU A 111 31.96 -30.43 11.95
CA LEU A 111 33.43 -30.37 12.04
C LEU A 111 33.86 -29.50 13.23
N PHE A 112 33.21 -28.35 13.44
CA PHE A 112 33.44 -27.52 14.61
C PHE A 112 33.07 -28.23 15.93
N THR A 113 31.90 -28.89 16.00
CA THR A 113 31.50 -29.72 17.16
C THR A 113 32.53 -30.81 17.47
N ARG A 114 33.15 -31.43 16.46
CA ARG A 114 34.25 -32.41 16.65
C ARG A 114 35.50 -31.76 17.24
N ALA A 115 35.91 -30.58 16.74
CA ALA A 115 37.04 -29.83 17.29
C ALA A 115 36.78 -29.35 18.74
N VAL A 116 35.55 -28.90 19.04
CA VAL A 116 35.10 -28.58 20.40
C VAL A 116 35.16 -29.81 21.31
N ARG A 117 34.72 -30.99 20.85
CA ARG A 117 34.78 -32.24 21.61
C ARG A 117 36.21 -32.66 21.95
N GLN A 118 37.15 -32.46 21.03
CA GLN A 118 38.57 -32.72 21.25
C GLN A 118 39.19 -31.72 22.24
N SER A 119 38.83 -30.45 22.14
CA SER A 119 39.44 -29.35 22.91
C SER A 119 38.87 -29.19 24.33
N TYR A 120 37.56 -29.40 24.50
CA TYR A 120 36.81 -29.11 25.74
C TYR A 120 35.98 -30.29 26.26
N GLY A 121 36.14 -31.49 25.68
CA GLY A 121 35.47 -32.70 26.12
C GLY A 121 34.02 -32.87 25.65
N SER A 122 33.43 -34.03 25.99
CA SER A 122 32.16 -34.47 25.39
C SER A 122 30.93 -33.72 25.89
N THR A 123 30.89 -33.32 27.17
CA THR A 123 29.75 -32.58 27.75
C THR A 123 29.56 -31.22 27.06
N THR A 124 30.68 -30.51 26.84
CA THR A 124 30.71 -29.22 26.14
C THR A 124 30.19 -29.34 24.71
N ALA A 125 30.62 -30.36 23.96
CA ALA A 125 30.17 -30.58 22.58
C ALA A 125 28.68 -30.95 22.47
N VAL A 126 28.14 -31.70 23.44
CA VAL A 126 26.70 -32.01 23.50
C VAL A 126 25.90 -30.73 23.76
N LEU A 127 26.28 -29.92 24.77
CA LEU A 127 25.62 -28.65 25.07
C LEU A 127 25.73 -27.64 23.93
N TYR A 128 26.88 -27.58 23.26
CA TYR A 128 27.08 -26.76 22.07
C TYR A 128 26.07 -27.12 20.98
N THR A 129 25.95 -28.42 20.67
CA THR A 129 25.01 -28.85 19.63
C THR A 129 23.57 -28.57 20.04
N LEU A 130 23.19 -28.78 21.30
CA LEU A 130 21.85 -28.47 21.80
C LEU A 130 21.52 -26.98 21.77
N PHE A 131 22.47 -26.10 22.15
CA PHE A 131 22.27 -24.65 22.09
C PHE A 131 22.13 -24.16 20.63
N GLN A 132 22.92 -24.71 19.70
CA GLN A 132 22.79 -24.39 18.28
C GLN A 132 21.48 -24.90 17.66
N LEU A 133 21.00 -26.07 18.10
CA LEU A 133 19.69 -26.62 17.71
C LEU A 133 18.51 -25.79 18.25
N SER A 134 18.64 -25.23 19.46
CA SER A 134 17.60 -24.40 20.08
C SER A 134 17.58 -22.94 19.59
N GLN A 135 18.53 -22.54 18.74
CA GLN A 135 18.53 -21.21 18.12
C GLN A 135 17.64 -21.17 16.89
N PHE A 136 17.03 -20.00 16.63
CA PHE A 136 16.27 -19.78 15.40
C PHE A 136 17.16 -19.39 14.22
N HIS A 137 18.00 -18.35 14.41
CA HIS A 137 18.73 -17.74 13.29
C HIS A 137 19.70 -18.72 12.61
N LEU A 138 20.51 -19.47 13.37
CA LEU A 138 21.51 -20.34 12.74
C LEU A 138 20.87 -21.46 11.87
N PRO A 139 19.91 -22.28 12.35
CA PRO A 139 19.28 -23.29 11.50
C PRO A 139 18.43 -22.69 10.36
N TYR A 140 17.69 -21.61 10.60
CA TYR A 140 16.83 -20.98 9.58
C TYR A 140 17.60 -20.42 8.38
N TYR A 141 18.78 -19.83 8.62
CA TYR A 141 19.61 -19.24 7.56
C TYR A 141 20.63 -20.22 6.97
N SER A 142 20.86 -21.39 7.58
CA SER A 142 21.84 -22.39 7.10
C SER A 142 21.55 -22.95 5.70
N SER A 143 20.30 -22.91 5.23
CA SER A 143 19.87 -23.33 3.88
C SER A 143 19.56 -22.17 2.93
N ARG A 144 19.84 -20.92 3.34
CA ARG A 144 19.52 -19.69 2.58
C ARG A 144 20.76 -19.18 1.86
N LEU A 145 20.62 -18.82 0.58
CA LEU A 145 21.74 -18.48 -0.32
C LEU A 145 22.27 -17.04 -0.11
N LEU A 146 22.34 -16.58 1.14
CA LEU A 146 22.98 -15.32 1.47
C LEU A 146 24.50 -15.45 1.30
N PRO A 147 25.22 -14.41 0.81
CA PRO A 147 26.68 -14.37 0.88
C PRO A 147 27.21 -14.60 2.31
N ASN A 148 26.48 -14.12 3.32
CA ASN A 148 26.76 -14.40 4.74
C ASN A 148 26.78 -15.92 5.06
N THR A 149 25.94 -16.73 4.43
CA THR A 149 25.86 -18.18 4.69
C THR A 149 27.08 -18.90 4.13
N PHE A 150 27.48 -18.59 2.89
CA PHE A 150 28.74 -19.11 2.32
C PHE A 150 29.95 -18.71 3.18
N ALA A 151 30.01 -17.45 3.60
CA ALA A 151 31.03 -16.94 4.49
C ALA A 151 31.03 -17.64 5.87
N LEU A 152 29.85 -17.91 6.45
CA LEU A 152 29.68 -18.61 7.73
C LEU A 152 30.12 -20.08 7.68
N ILE A 153 29.86 -20.79 6.57
CA ILE A 153 30.33 -22.17 6.35
C ILE A 153 31.86 -22.22 6.42
N LEU A 154 32.52 -21.29 5.71
CA LEU A 154 33.98 -21.24 5.65
C LEU A 154 34.60 -20.72 6.94
N SER A 155 34.04 -19.67 7.57
CA SER A 155 34.55 -19.15 8.85
C SER A 155 34.43 -20.18 9.98
N THR A 156 33.32 -20.91 10.06
CA THR A 156 33.11 -22.00 11.02
C THR A 156 34.07 -23.17 10.79
N THR A 157 34.32 -23.51 9.52
CA THR A 157 35.33 -24.51 9.14
C THR A 157 36.73 -24.05 9.56
N ALA A 158 37.08 -22.78 9.33
CA ALA A 158 38.36 -22.21 9.78
C ALA A 158 38.51 -22.28 11.30
N PHE A 159 37.47 -21.92 12.07
CA PHE A 159 37.50 -22.03 13.53
C PHE A 159 37.71 -23.46 14.03
N SER A 160 37.27 -24.49 13.28
CA SER A 160 37.53 -25.88 13.64
C SER A 160 39.03 -26.26 13.58
N PHE A 161 39.81 -25.64 12.69
CA PHE A 161 41.27 -25.80 12.60
C PHE A 161 42.02 -24.88 13.58
N LEU A 162 41.43 -23.74 13.93
CA LEU A 162 42.01 -22.80 14.90
C LEU A 162 41.94 -23.33 16.34
N LEU A 163 40.93 -24.14 16.70
CA LEU A 163 40.85 -24.74 18.03
C LEU A 163 42.05 -25.69 18.32
N PRO A 164 42.72 -25.56 19.48
CA PRO A 164 43.87 -26.39 19.82
C PRO A 164 43.43 -27.74 20.42
N ALA A 165 43.65 -28.82 19.67
CA ALA A 165 43.36 -30.17 20.13
C ALA A 165 44.50 -30.73 21.02
N PRO A 166 44.26 -31.07 22.30
CA PRO A 166 45.24 -31.67 23.19
C PRO A 166 45.89 -32.93 22.60
N GLY A 167 47.22 -33.08 22.77
CA GLY A 167 47.99 -34.18 22.21
C GLY A 167 48.41 -34.01 20.74
N THR A 168 48.00 -32.94 20.05
CA THR A 168 48.48 -32.65 18.68
C THR A 168 49.93 -32.15 18.72
N PRO A 169 50.88 -32.72 17.94
CA PRO A 169 52.25 -32.24 17.92
C PRO A 169 52.34 -30.82 17.37
N SER A 170 53.20 -29.99 17.96
CA SER A 170 53.30 -28.54 17.70
C SER A 170 53.40 -28.18 16.21
N ARG A 171 54.23 -28.90 15.45
CA ARG A 171 54.39 -28.72 13.99
C ARG A 171 53.07 -28.91 13.22
N ARG A 172 52.24 -29.88 13.62
CA ARG A 172 50.93 -30.14 13.00
C ARG A 172 49.91 -29.09 13.40
N GLN A 173 49.93 -28.64 14.66
CA GLN A 173 49.06 -27.57 15.14
C GLN A 173 49.35 -26.23 14.44
N VAL A 174 50.63 -25.88 14.17
CA VAL A 174 50.98 -24.73 13.33
C VAL A 174 50.42 -24.88 11.91
N GLY A 175 50.45 -26.10 11.36
CA GLY A 175 49.78 -26.40 10.09
C GLY A 175 48.28 -26.11 10.11
N HIS A 176 47.57 -26.53 11.17
CA HIS A 176 46.14 -26.22 11.34
C HIS A 176 45.88 -24.71 11.45
N TYR A 177 46.69 -23.94 12.20
CA TYR A 177 46.55 -22.49 12.26
C TYR A 177 46.73 -21.83 10.89
N LYS A 178 47.71 -22.29 10.08
CA LYS A 178 47.87 -21.81 8.70
C LYS A 178 46.62 -22.09 7.86
N VAL A 179 46.03 -23.29 7.96
CA VAL A 179 44.76 -23.65 7.28
C VAL A 179 43.61 -22.73 7.71
N GLY A 180 43.48 -22.44 9.00
CA GLY A 180 42.48 -21.48 9.49
C GLY A 180 42.65 -20.08 8.88
N ILE A 181 43.89 -19.57 8.82
CA ILE A 181 44.21 -18.29 8.19
C ILE A 181 43.94 -18.33 6.67
N TYR A 182 44.38 -19.38 5.96
CA TYR A 182 44.12 -19.56 4.52
C TYR A 182 42.63 -19.44 4.21
N ILE A 183 41.77 -20.16 4.94
CA ILE A 183 40.33 -20.17 4.73
C ILE A 183 39.71 -18.80 5.06
N LEU A 184 40.07 -18.17 6.18
CA LEU A 184 39.55 -16.84 6.53
C LEU A 184 39.96 -15.76 5.51
N THR A 185 41.21 -15.77 5.03
CA THR A 185 41.67 -14.81 4.02
C THR A 185 40.98 -15.02 2.67
N PHE A 186 40.86 -16.27 2.22
CA PHE A 186 40.07 -16.61 1.03
C PHE A 186 38.61 -16.12 1.14
N THR A 187 37.96 -16.42 2.26
CA THR A 187 36.56 -16.02 2.52
C THR A 187 36.39 -14.51 2.51
N SER A 188 37.35 -13.79 3.10
CA SER A 188 37.33 -12.33 3.18
C SER A 188 37.49 -11.63 1.82
N ILE A 189 38.13 -12.28 0.86
CA ILE A 189 38.40 -11.70 -0.47
C ILE A 189 37.31 -12.04 -1.47
N VAL A 190 36.74 -13.25 -1.36
CA VAL A 190 35.74 -13.77 -2.30
C VAL A 190 34.32 -13.45 -1.86
N PHE A 191 33.98 -13.72 -0.60
CA PHE A 191 32.57 -13.70 -0.15
C PHE A 191 32.18 -12.48 0.66
N ARG A 192 33.04 -12.00 1.57
CA ARG A 192 32.73 -10.92 2.51
C ARG A 192 33.93 -10.16 3.08
N SER A 193 34.14 -8.95 2.59
CA SER A 193 35.20 -8.04 3.04
C SER A 193 35.21 -7.74 4.55
N GLU A 194 34.07 -7.77 5.26
CA GLU A 194 34.04 -7.52 6.71
C GLU A 194 34.84 -8.54 7.53
N LEU A 195 35.00 -9.76 7.02
CA LEU A 195 35.79 -10.81 7.67
C LEU A 195 37.29 -10.48 7.76
N ALA A 196 37.79 -9.47 7.03
CA ALA A 196 39.16 -8.97 7.17
C ALA A 196 39.44 -8.48 8.59
N ILE A 197 38.46 -7.87 9.25
CA ILE A 197 38.57 -7.38 10.63
C ILE A 197 38.71 -8.58 11.58
N LEU A 198 37.87 -9.61 11.41
CA LEU A 198 37.92 -10.84 12.21
C LEU A 198 39.24 -11.60 12.01
N LEU A 199 39.68 -11.75 10.76
CA LEU A 199 40.99 -12.30 10.38
C LEU A 199 42.14 -11.54 11.06
N THR A 200 42.06 -10.20 11.09
CA THR A 200 43.08 -9.34 11.71
C THR A 200 43.19 -9.62 13.21
N PHE A 201 42.07 -9.63 13.95
CA PHE A 201 42.11 -9.93 15.38
C PHE A 201 42.53 -11.38 15.68
N VAL A 202 42.07 -12.37 14.90
CA VAL A 202 42.48 -13.78 15.06
C VAL A 202 43.98 -13.93 14.82
N SER A 203 44.51 -13.32 13.75
CA SER A 203 45.93 -13.37 13.42
C SER A 203 46.78 -12.66 14.47
N LEU A 204 46.39 -11.45 14.89
CA LEU A 204 47.03 -10.70 15.96
C LEU A 204 47.08 -11.52 17.25
N GLN A 205 45.99 -12.19 17.62
CA GLN A 205 45.97 -13.02 18.82
C GLN A 205 46.89 -14.25 18.72
N LEU A 206 46.93 -14.94 17.58
CA LEU A 206 47.85 -16.06 17.37
C LEU A 206 49.33 -15.63 17.44
N LEU A 207 49.64 -14.39 17.03
CA LEU A 207 50.97 -13.79 17.14
C LEU A 207 51.29 -13.39 18.60
N LEU A 208 50.38 -12.69 19.29
CA LEU A 208 50.53 -12.28 20.69
C LEU A 208 50.71 -13.49 21.62
N THR A 209 49.94 -14.56 21.40
CA THR A 209 50.05 -15.83 22.14
C THR A 209 51.23 -16.70 21.68
N ARG A 210 52.05 -16.23 20.73
CA ARG A 210 53.20 -16.94 20.13
C ARG A 210 52.87 -18.34 19.58
N ARG A 211 51.61 -18.56 19.17
CA ARG A 211 51.09 -19.80 18.59
C ARG A 211 51.50 -19.98 17.13
N ILE A 212 51.75 -18.87 16.43
CA ILE A 212 52.31 -18.82 15.08
C ILE A 212 53.39 -17.74 15.01
N GLY A 213 54.42 -17.93 14.19
CA GLY A 213 55.41 -16.89 13.91
C GLY A 213 54.94 -15.94 12.80
N LEU A 214 55.37 -14.68 12.82
CA LEU A 214 54.96 -13.63 11.88
C LEU A 214 55.07 -14.06 10.41
N GLY A 215 56.22 -14.60 10.00
CA GLY A 215 56.41 -15.08 8.63
C GLY A 215 55.43 -16.19 8.22
N ASN A 216 55.08 -17.11 9.13
CA ASN A 216 54.10 -18.17 8.85
C ASN A 216 52.67 -17.62 8.73
N ALA A 217 52.32 -16.58 9.48
CA ALA A 217 51.03 -15.89 9.37
C ALA A 217 50.94 -15.07 8.07
N ILE A 218 52.00 -14.33 7.70
CA ILE A 218 52.06 -13.57 6.43
C ILE A 218 51.99 -14.51 5.23
N VAL A 219 52.80 -15.59 5.20
CA VAL A 219 52.73 -16.60 4.12
C VAL A 219 51.36 -17.28 4.08
N ALA A 220 50.67 -17.43 5.21
CA ALA A 220 49.30 -17.94 5.22
C ALA A 220 48.30 -16.94 4.61
N GLY A 221 48.33 -15.68 5.04
CA GLY A 221 47.47 -14.63 4.47
C GLY A 221 47.73 -14.42 2.98
N VAL A 222 48.99 -14.25 2.56
CA VAL A 222 49.37 -13.98 1.17
C VAL A 222 48.95 -15.10 0.24
N ALA A 223 49.24 -16.38 0.53
CA ALA A 223 48.83 -17.45 -0.38
C ALA A 223 47.30 -17.69 -0.35
N GLY A 224 46.62 -17.48 0.78
CA GLY A 224 45.15 -17.47 0.81
C GLY A 224 44.56 -16.34 -0.04
N GLY A 225 45.21 -15.17 -0.04
CA GLY A 225 44.83 -14.03 -0.83
C GLY A 225 45.10 -14.18 -2.32
N VAL A 226 46.25 -14.73 -2.72
CA VAL A 226 46.56 -15.03 -4.13
C VAL A 226 45.57 -16.05 -4.70
N ILE A 227 45.22 -17.09 -3.93
CA ILE A 227 44.20 -18.08 -4.34
C ILE A 227 42.82 -17.42 -4.44
N GLY A 228 42.41 -16.64 -3.44
CA GLY A 228 41.13 -15.92 -3.45
C GLY A 228 41.00 -14.96 -4.62
N LEU A 229 42.02 -14.11 -4.84
CA LEU A 229 42.08 -13.14 -5.94
C LEU A 229 42.08 -13.85 -7.30
N GLY A 230 42.88 -14.90 -7.50
CA GLY A 230 42.89 -15.65 -8.75
C GLY A 230 41.53 -16.25 -9.10
N ILE A 231 40.79 -16.73 -8.09
CA ILE A 231 39.45 -17.33 -8.28
C ILE A 231 38.38 -16.26 -8.53
N THR A 232 38.29 -15.19 -7.72
CA THR A 232 37.30 -14.12 -7.95
C THR A 232 37.57 -13.38 -9.26
N LEU A 233 38.81 -12.95 -9.53
CA LEU A 233 39.15 -12.24 -10.76
C LEU A 233 38.93 -13.10 -12.02
N GLY A 234 39.14 -14.43 -11.94
CA GLY A 234 38.87 -15.33 -13.05
C GLY A 234 37.38 -15.59 -13.30
N ILE A 235 36.65 -15.99 -12.25
CA ILE A 235 35.24 -16.38 -12.37
C ILE A 235 34.33 -15.16 -12.52
N ASP A 236 34.53 -14.12 -11.71
CA ASP A 236 33.61 -12.99 -11.66
C ASP A 236 33.77 -12.08 -12.89
N SER A 237 34.99 -11.89 -13.40
CA SER A 237 35.21 -11.13 -14.65
C SER A 237 34.60 -11.81 -15.88
N TYR A 238 34.54 -13.15 -15.87
CA TYR A 238 33.84 -13.92 -16.91
C TYR A 238 32.32 -13.69 -16.85
N PHE A 239 31.68 -13.90 -15.70
CA PHE A 239 30.22 -13.75 -15.61
C PHE A 239 29.73 -12.30 -15.71
N TRP A 240 30.44 -11.34 -15.11
CA TRP A 240 30.10 -9.91 -15.23
C TRP A 240 30.53 -9.28 -16.56
N GLN A 241 31.23 -10.01 -17.43
CA GLN A 241 31.66 -9.55 -18.75
C GLN A 241 32.44 -8.22 -18.68
N SER A 242 33.26 -8.03 -17.64
CA SER A 242 33.90 -6.75 -17.28
C SER A 242 34.94 -6.23 -18.29
N TYR A 243 35.27 -7.05 -19.28
CA TYR A 243 36.11 -6.70 -20.43
C TYR A 243 35.31 -6.08 -21.59
N THR A 244 33.98 -6.02 -21.49
CA THR A 244 33.10 -5.46 -22.52
C THR A 244 32.66 -4.04 -22.16
N PRO A 245 32.47 -3.13 -23.14
CA PRO A 245 32.02 -1.76 -22.88
C PRO A 245 30.56 -1.66 -22.39
N ALA A 246 29.81 -2.77 -22.44
CA ALA A 246 28.43 -2.88 -21.94
C ALA A 246 28.35 -3.47 -20.51
N ALA A 247 29.48 -3.63 -19.80
CA ALA A 247 29.50 -4.15 -18.44
C ALA A 247 28.75 -3.20 -17.47
N PRO A 248 27.83 -3.71 -16.62
CA PRO A 248 27.05 -2.87 -15.72
C PRO A 248 27.86 -2.28 -14.55
N PHE A 249 29.07 -2.80 -14.29
CA PHE A 249 29.90 -2.41 -13.16
C PHE A 249 31.38 -2.31 -13.54
N ASN A 250 32.04 -1.28 -13.04
CA ASN A 250 33.48 -1.06 -13.17
C ASN A 250 34.13 -0.97 -11.78
N THR A 251 35.19 -1.75 -11.52
CA THR A 251 36.06 -1.50 -10.36
C THR A 251 37.04 -0.37 -10.70
N PRO A 252 37.11 0.71 -9.90
CA PRO A 252 38.09 1.78 -10.08
C PRO A 252 39.52 1.24 -10.14
N LEU A 253 40.34 1.78 -11.05
CA LEU A 253 41.73 1.40 -11.35
C LEU A 253 41.95 -0.03 -11.89
N LEU A 254 41.13 -1.01 -11.50
CA LEU A 254 41.30 -2.41 -11.91
C LEU A 254 40.68 -2.68 -13.28
N THR A 255 39.41 -2.31 -13.49
CA THR A 255 38.71 -2.59 -14.75
C THR A 255 39.29 -1.76 -15.90
N GLU A 256 39.64 -0.49 -15.64
CA GLU A 256 40.27 0.40 -16.62
C GLU A 256 41.64 -0.10 -17.12
N LYS A 257 42.42 -0.79 -16.28
CA LYS A 257 43.78 -1.23 -16.61
C LYS A 257 43.91 -2.69 -17.01
N THR A 258 43.02 -3.57 -16.55
CA THR A 258 43.11 -5.02 -16.81
C THR A 258 41.81 -5.67 -17.28
N GLY A 259 40.69 -4.94 -17.37
CA GLY A 259 39.38 -5.49 -17.76
C GLY A 259 38.78 -6.47 -16.74
N LEU A 260 39.36 -6.56 -15.54
CA LEU A 260 38.94 -7.46 -14.47
C LEU A 260 38.00 -6.75 -13.49
N ILE A 261 37.18 -7.52 -12.77
CA ILE A 261 36.31 -7.03 -11.69
C ILE A 261 36.61 -7.77 -10.37
N TRP A 262 36.58 -7.04 -9.26
CA TRP A 262 36.62 -7.62 -7.92
C TRP A 262 35.36 -7.20 -7.14
N PRO A 263 34.32 -8.06 -7.08
CA PRO A 263 33.01 -7.69 -6.51
C PRO A 263 33.06 -7.18 -5.07
N GLU A 264 33.81 -7.87 -4.19
CA GLU A 264 33.92 -7.48 -2.78
C GLU A 264 34.65 -6.15 -2.56
N LEU A 265 35.62 -5.80 -3.42
CA LEU A 265 36.25 -4.48 -3.38
C LEU A 265 35.27 -3.39 -3.84
N SER A 266 34.49 -3.62 -4.90
CA SER A 266 33.41 -2.69 -5.31
C SER A 266 32.42 -2.46 -4.17
N GLY A 267 31.98 -3.54 -3.52
CA GLY A 267 31.06 -3.47 -2.39
C GLY A 267 31.65 -2.76 -1.17
N PHE A 268 32.95 -2.93 -0.91
CA PHE A 268 33.64 -2.21 0.16
C PHE A 268 33.73 -0.70 -0.14
N LEU A 269 34.13 -0.32 -1.35
CA LEU A 269 34.21 1.09 -1.78
C LEU A 269 32.84 1.78 -1.64
N TYR A 270 31.81 1.20 -2.23
CA TYR A 270 30.44 1.73 -2.21
C TYR A 270 29.86 1.85 -0.79
N ASN A 271 29.98 0.81 0.04
CA ASN A 271 29.30 0.79 1.34
C ASN A 271 30.08 1.48 2.46
N ALA A 272 31.42 1.38 2.47
CA ALA A 272 32.27 1.80 3.58
C ALA A 272 33.06 3.09 3.31
N ILE A 273 33.39 3.41 2.05
CA ILE A 273 34.13 4.62 1.68
C ILE A 273 33.17 5.72 1.18
N GLU A 274 32.24 5.39 0.29
CA GLU A 274 31.18 6.33 -0.17
C GLU A 274 30.03 6.46 0.84
N ASN A 275 30.02 5.64 1.90
CA ASN A 275 29.04 5.64 2.99
C ASN A 275 27.57 5.44 2.53
N LYS A 276 27.32 4.90 1.33
CA LYS A 276 25.97 4.59 0.80
C LYS A 276 25.19 3.56 1.63
N SER A 277 25.84 2.90 2.58
CA SER A 277 25.18 2.04 3.55
C SER A 277 24.22 2.81 4.48
N SER A 278 24.45 4.12 4.76
CA SER A 278 23.56 4.91 5.63
C SER A 278 22.16 5.12 5.07
N ASP A 279 22.00 5.03 3.75
CA ASP A 279 20.73 5.26 3.05
C ASP A 279 19.69 4.17 3.42
N TRP A 280 20.17 3.01 3.90
CA TRP A 280 19.37 1.89 4.42
C TRP A 280 19.08 2.01 5.93
N GLY A 281 19.21 3.22 6.48
CA GLY A 281 18.95 3.56 7.89
C GLY A 281 20.15 3.36 8.82
N THR A 282 20.21 4.17 9.87
CA THR A 282 21.32 4.20 10.84
C THR A 282 20.87 3.79 12.25
N SER A 283 21.73 3.13 13.02
CA SER A 283 21.43 2.78 14.42
C SER A 283 22.61 2.99 15.38
N PRO A 284 22.36 3.15 16.70
CA PRO A 284 23.41 3.47 17.69
C PRO A 284 24.55 2.45 17.70
N TRP A 285 25.76 2.89 18.06
CA TRP A 285 26.96 2.03 18.09
C TRP A 285 26.74 0.73 18.90
N HIS A 286 26.06 0.82 20.05
CA HIS A 286 25.83 -0.33 20.94
C HIS A 286 24.74 -1.31 20.47
N TYR A 287 24.03 -1.03 19.37
CA TYR A 287 22.91 -1.85 18.86
C TYR A 287 23.28 -3.33 18.65
N TYR A 288 24.52 -3.61 18.25
CA TYR A 288 24.99 -4.99 18.09
C TYR A 288 25.02 -5.75 19.43
N PHE A 289 25.43 -5.09 20.51
CA PHE A 289 25.50 -5.69 21.85
C PHE A 289 24.15 -5.75 22.54
N THR A 290 23.30 -4.72 22.39
CA THR A 290 22.01 -4.64 23.11
C THR A 290 20.85 -5.35 22.43
N ASN A 291 20.87 -5.47 21.09
CA ASN A 291 19.76 -6.05 20.32
C ASN A 291 20.20 -7.26 19.49
N SER A 292 21.19 -7.09 18.61
CA SER A 292 21.53 -8.15 17.63
C SER A 292 22.09 -9.42 18.27
N LEU A 293 23.02 -9.31 19.23
CA LEU A 293 23.62 -10.48 19.90
C LEU A 293 22.60 -11.26 20.76
N PRO A 294 21.79 -10.62 21.63
CA PRO A 294 20.68 -11.30 22.32
C PRO A 294 19.71 -11.99 21.34
N LYS A 295 19.31 -11.30 20.27
CA LYS A 295 18.42 -11.85 19.23
C LYS A 295 19.01 -13.06 18.51
N LEU A 296 20.30 -13.03 18.18
CA LEU A 296 21.01 -14.13 17.55
C LEU A 296 21.11 -15.36 18.46
N LEU A 297 21.43 -15.16 19.73
CA LEU A 297 21.58 -16.25 20.71
C LEU A 297 20.24 -16.86 21.15
N LEU A 298 19.15 -16.08 21.08
CA LEU A 298 17.76 -16.40 21.46
C LEU A 298 17.54 -16.74 22.95
N ASN A 299 18.34 -17.64 23.52
CA ASN A 299 18.28 -18.03 24.92
C ASN A 299 19.07 -17.02 25.80
N PRO A 300 18.42 -16.26 26.70
CA PRO A 300 19.09 -15.25 27.50
C PRO A 300 20.08 -15.83 28.53
N LEU A 301 19.94 -17.10 28.94
CA LEU A 301 20.91 -17.74 29.82
C LEU A 301 22.28 -17.89 29.16
N LEU A 302 22.37 -17.94 27.82
CA LEU A 302 23.66 -17.99 27.12
C LEU A 302 24.52 -16.76 27.40
N LEU A 303 23.90 -15.57 27.49
CA LEU A 303 24.60 -14.32 27.82
C LEU A 303 25.21 -14.36 29.23
N LEU A 304 24.55 -15.02 30.18
CA LEU A 304 25.05 -15.21 31.55
C LEU A 304 26.11 -16.32 31.63
N LEU A 305 26.01 -17.36 30.80
CA LEU A 305 26.96 -18.46 30.74
C LEU A 305 28.27 -18.10 30.03
N ILE A 306 28.28 -17.12 29.11
CA ILE A 306 29.51 -16.67 28.42
C ILE A 306 30.58 -16.19 29.41
N PRO A 307 30.33 -15.23 30.33
CA PRO A 307 31.28 -14.84 31.36
C PRO A 307 31.74 -16.01 32.24
N ALA A 308 30.83 -16.91 32.62
CA ALA A 308 31.16 -18.10 33.39
C ALA A 308 32.07 -19.07 32.61
N GLY A 309 31.89 -19.21 31.30
CA GLY A 309 32.75 -20.00 30.43
C GLY A 309 34.14 -19.37 30.24
N ILE A 310 34.21 -18.04 30.12
CA ILE A 310 35.47 -17.30 30.04
C ILE A 310 36.26 -17.43 31.36
N TYR A 311 35.61 -17.31 32.52
CA TYR A 311 36.28 -17.43 33.81
C TYR A 311 36.81 -18.86 34.07
N ASN A 312 36.03 -19.88 33.71
CA ASN A 312 36.30 -21.27 34.10
C ASN A 312 37.11 -22.10 33.09
N SER A 313 37.33 -21.59 31.89
CA SER A 313 38.14 -22.26 30.87
C SER A 313 39.65 -22.04 31.13
N PRO A 314 40.55 -22.97 30.78
CA PRO A 314 41.99 -22.80 31.00
C PRO A 314 42.54 -21.61 30.19
N ARG A 315 43.12 -20.59 30.84
CA ARG A 315 43.56 -19.31 30.22
C ARG A 315 44.23 -19.46 28.85
N THR A 316 45.15 -20.42 28.73
CA THR A 316 45.85 -20.76 27.48
C THR A 316 44.91 -21.06 26.31
N ILE A 317 43.78 -21.71 26.53
CA ILE A 317 42.76 -22.06 25.53
C ILE A 317 41.67 -20.98 25.45
N THR A 318 41.30 -20.38 26.59
CA THR A 318 40.18 -19.42 26.68
C THR A 318 40.41 -18.12 25.94
N GLU A 319 41.56 -17.49 26.16
CA GLU A 319 41.75 -16.10 25.76
C GLU A 319 41.76 -15.99 24.22
N ALA A 320 42.15 -17.05 23.53
CA ALA A 320 42.51 -17.08 22.11
C ALA A 320 41.42 -16.69 21.10
N TYR A 321 40.11 -16.86 21.41
CA TYR A 321 39.04 -16.76 20.39
C TYR A 321 37.79 -15.94 20.78
N ILE A 322 37.59 -15.62 22.06
CA ILE A 322 36.51 -14.69 22.46
C ILE A 322 36.89 -13.22 22.18
N LEU A 323 38.14 -12.86 22.43
CA LEU A 323 38.68 -11.51 22.21
C LEU A 323 38.59 -11.06 20.74
N PRO A 324 38.86 -11.91 19.72
CA PRO A 324 38.72 -11.53 18.31
C PRO A 324 37.26 -11.40 17.89
N ALA A 325 36.37 -12.24 18.44
CA ALA A 325 34.94 -12.13 18.19
C ALA A 325 34.36 -10.83 18.74
N LEU A 326 34.70 -10.47 19.99
CA LEU A 326 34.26 -9.20 20.58
C LEU A 326 34.92 -7.99 19.92
N GLY A 327 36.22 -8.08 19.58
CA GLY A 327 36.95 -7.03 18.86
C GLY A 327 36.37 -6.75 17.48
N PHE A 328 36.05 -7.80 16.72
CA PHE A 328 35.33 -7.71 15.46
C PHE A 328 34.00 -6.97 15.60
N VAL A 329 33.12 -7.40 16.50
CA VAL A 329 31.82 -6.73 16.73
C VAL A 329 32.03 -5.28 17.17
N SER A 330 33.04 -5.00 18.00
CA SER A 330 33.33 -3.64 18.49
C SER A 330 33.77 -2.69 17.39
N VAL A 331 34.66 -3.13 16.50
CA VAL A 331 35.10 -2.31 15.34
C VAL A 331 33.97 -2.15 14.33
N TYR A 332 33.24 -3.23 14.02
CA TYR A 332 32.14 -3.17 13.05
C TYR A 332 30.95 -2.32 13.56
N SER A 333 30.81 -2.17 14.89
CA SER A 333 29.81 -1.30 15.52
C SER A 333 29.98 0.20 15.23
N VAL A 334 31.13 0.63 14.70
CA VAL A 334 31.39 2.03 14.33
C VAL A 334 30.59 2.45 13.09
N LEU A 335 30.25 1.51 12.19
CA LEU A 335 29.52 1.82 10.95
C LEU A 335 28.09 2.33 11.26
N PRO A 336 27.58 3.36 10.56
CA PRO A 336 26.25 3.92 10.85
C PRO A 336 25.11 2.92 10.66
N HIS A 337 25.11 2.22 9.52
CA HIS A 337 24.17 1.14 9.22
C HIS A 337 24.60 -0.14 9.94
N LYS A 338 23.61 -0.87 10.48
CA LYS A 338 23.86 -2.13 11.21
C LYS A 338 22.78 -3.14 10.93
N GLU A 339 23.22 -4.32 10.53
CA GLU A 339 22.37 -5.49 10.43
C GLU A 339 23.02 -6.68 11.14
N TRP A 340 22.20 -7.45 11.87
CA TRP A 340 22.61 -8.67 12.59
C TRP A 340 23.34 -9.69 11.69
N ARG A 341 23.04 -9.72 10.38
CA ARG A 341 23.65 -10.63 9.40
C ARG A 341 25.17 -10.49 9.34
N PHE A 342 25.68 -9.26 9.40
CA PHE A 342 27.12 -8.97 9.32
C PHE A 342 27.93 -9.51 10.52
N ILE A 343 27.26 -9.84 11.64
CA ILE A 343 27.92 -10.40 12.83
C ILE A 343 27.59 -11.88 13.08
N VAL A 344 26.89 -12.56 12.16
CA VAL A 344 26.50 -13.97 12.36
C VAL A 344 27.71 -14.92 12.57
N TYR A 345 28.87 -14.54 12.02
CA TYR A 345 30.13 -15.31 12.10
C TYR A 345 30.63 -15.56 13.52
N VAL A 346 30.30 -14.70 14.50
CA VAL A 346 30.75 -14.89 15.89
C VAL A 346 29.83 -15.80 16.70
N VAL A 347 28.63 -16.11 16.20
CA VAL A 347 27.64 -16.93 16.95
C VAL A 347 28.20 -18.31 17.34
N PRO A 348 28.87 -19.08 16.46
CA PRO A 348 29.53 -20.35 16.83
C PRO A 348 30.58 -20.24 17.93
N ILE A 349 31.26 -19.10 18.03
CA ILE A 349 32.24 -18.86 19.10
C ILE A 349 31.52 -18.52 20.41
N LEU A 350 30.55 -17.61 20.37
CA LEU A 350 29.81 -17.19 21.57
C LEU A 350 29.04 -18.37 22.20
N THR A 351 28.42 -19.22 21.39
CA THR A 351 27.76 -20.44 21.89
C THR A 351 28.76 -21.45 22.46
N LEU A 352 29.96 -21.59 21.91
CA LEU A 352 31.02 -22.41 22.50
C LEU A 352 31.36 -21.97 23.92
N TYR A 353 31.63 -20.68 24.17
CA TYR A 353 31.92 -20.21 25.52
C TYR A 353 30.73 -20.38 26.48
N ALA A 354 29.49 -20.16 26.01
CA ALA A 354 28.28 -20.48 26.77
C ALA A 354 28.22 -21.98 27.15
N SER A 355 28.55 -22.88 26.22
CA SER A 355 28.59 -24.33 26.48
C SER A 355 29.69 -24.76 27.44
N VAL A 356 30.85 -24.08 27.45
CA VAL A 356 31.90 -24.33 28.44
C VAL A 356 31.42 -23.93 29.84
N GLY A 357 30.78 -22.76 29.97
CA GLY A 357 30.15 -22.33 31.22
C GLY A 357 29.06 -23.30 31.69
N GLY A 358 28.17 -23.70 30.79
CA GLY A 358 27.10 -24.67 31.08
C GLY A 358 27.63 -26.05 31.47
N ALA A 359 28.66 -26.56 30.79
CA ALA A 359 29.31 -27.84 31.11
C ALA A 359 29.98 -27.78 32.49
N TRP A 360 30.59 -26.65 32.85
CA TRP A 360 31.21 -26.46 34.17
C TRP A 360 30.19 -26.52 35.31
N VAL A 361 29.00 -25.94 35.12
CA VAL A 361 27.85 -26.01 36.05
C VAL A 361 27.31 -27.44 36.14
N LEU A 362 26.99 -28.06 35.00
CA LEU A 362 26.38 -29.40 34.92
C LEU A 362 27.27 -30.50 35.52
N ASN A 363 28.59 -30.43 35.30
CA ASN A 363 29.56 -31.34 35.92
C ASN A 363 29.67 -31.17 37.46
N ARG A 364 29.07 -30.12 38.03
CA ARG A 364 29.06 -29.81 39.47
C ARG A 364 27.68 -29.93 40.11
N ARG A 365 26.66 -30.41 39.38
CA ARG A 365 25.26 -30.51 39.84
C ARG A 365 25.07 -31.21 41.19
N SER A 366 25.93 -32.17 41.54
CA SER A 366 25.88 -32.91 42.81
C SER A 366 26.58 -32.22 43.98
N LYS A 367 27.29 -31.10 43.76
CA LYS A 367 28.09 -30.43 44.80
C LYS A 367 27.33 -29.39 45.63
N SER A 368 26.20 -28.88 45.12
CA SER A 368 25.36 -27.89 45.81
C SER A 368 23.96 -27.87 45.18
N PRO A 369 22.89 -27.64 45.95
CA PRO A 369 21.55 -27.41 45.40
C PRO A 369 21.50 -26.24 44.41
N ILE A 370 22.38 -25.24 44.55
CA ILE A 370 22.49 -24.13 43.59
C ILE A 370 22.98 -24.62 42.22
N TYR A 371 23.96 -25.54 42.19
CA TYR A 371 24.41 -26.17 40.93
C TYR A 371 23.37 -27.12 40.35
N ALA A 372 22.58 -27.80 41.19
CA ALA A 372 21.46 -28.62 40.73
C ALA A 372 20.35 -27.75 40.08
N LEU A 373 19.93 -26.67 40.76
CA LEU A 373 18.88 -25.76 40.29
C LEU A 373 19.30 -25.02 39.01
N THR A 374 20.53 -24.51 38.95
CA THR A 374 21.06 -23.88 37.73
C THR A 374 21.25 -24.87 36.58
N SER A 375 21.63 -26.13 36.85
CA SER A 375 21.64 -27.20 35.84
C SER A 375 20.24 -27.47 35.28
N LEU A 376 19.22 -27.50 36.14
CA LEU A 376 17.83 -27.66 35.73
C LEU A 376 17.34 -26.47 34.91
N ALA A 377 17.69 -25.24 35.29
CA ALA A 377 17.39 -24.02 34.53
C ALA A 377 18.06 -24.00 33.14
N ILE A 378 19.30 -24.52 33.03
CA ILE A 378 19.95 -24.68 31.72
C ILE A 378 19.14 -25.65 30.84
N ILE A 379 18.76 -26.82 31.37
CA ILE A 379 18.01 -27.82 30.61
C ILE A 379 16.63 -27.31 30.20
N SER A 380 15.89 -26.66 31.11
CA SER A 380 14.57 -26.08 30.78
C SER A 380 14.69 -24.94 29.77
N SER A 381 15.75 -24.12 29.83
CA SER A 381 15.97 -23.05 28.85
C SER A 381 16.19 -23.56 27.42
N ILE A 382 16.76 -24.77 27.24
CA ILE A 382 16.92 -25.40 25.91
C ILE A 382 15.55 -25.78 25.34
N LEU A 383 14.64 -26.30 26.17
CA LEU A 383 13.27 -26.65 25.76
C LEU A 383 12.46 -25.38 25.41
N LEU A 384 12.53 -24.35 26.26
CA LEU A 384 11.87 -23.07 26.02
C LEU A 384 12.42 -22.35 24.78
N ALA A 385 13.73 -22.35 24.56
CA ALA A 385 14.34 -21.76 23.37
C ALA A 385 14.00 -22.55 22.09
N SER A 386 13.96 -23.88 22.16
CA SER A 386 13.50 -24.73 21.06
C SER A 386 12.02 -24.46 20.70
N LEU A 387 11.15 -24.28 21.70
CA LEU A 387 9.75 -23.92 21.50
C LEU A 387 9.62 -22.53 20.85
N ALA A 388 10.33 -21.53 21.38
CA ALA A 388 10.37 -20.18 20.80
C ALA A 388 10.91 -20.19 19.35
N SER A 389 11.95 -20.99 19.06
CA SER A 389 12.50 -21.19 17.72
C SER A 389 11.47 -21.81 16.76
N ALA A 390 10.72 -22.81 17.21
CA ALA A 390 9.64 -23.42 16.43
C ALA A 390 8.48 -22.42 16.16
N SER A 391 8.10 -21.60 17.15
CA SER A 391 7.11 -20.53 16.96
C SER A 391 7.61 -19.46 15.97
N MET A 392 8.88 -19.07 16.05
CA MET A 392 9.49 -18.14 15.09
C MET A 392 9.55 -18.72 13.67
N LEU A 393 9.80 -20.03 13.53
CA LEU A 393 9.74 -20.72 12.24
C LEU A 393 8.34 -20.70 11.63
N LEU A 394 7.30 -21.00 12.44
CA LEU A 394 5.91 -21.00 11.99
C LEU A 394 5.41 -19.61 11.58
N ILE A 395 5.82 -18.55 12.30
CA ILE A 395 5.54 -17.17 11.85
C ILE A 395 6.31 -16.87 10.55
N SER A 396 7.59 -17.27 10.49
CA SER A 396 8.46 -16.95 9.36
C SER A 396 8.09 -17.67 8.06
N SER A 397 7.38 -18.80 8.10
CA SER A 397 6.90 -19.49 6.89
C SER A 397 5.85 -18.70 6.11
N TYR A 398 5.10 -17.80 6.76
CA TYR A 398 4.10 -16.94 6.11
C TYR A 398 4.68 -15.70 5.43
N ASN A 399 5.99 -15.41 5.59
CA ASN A 399 6.62 -14.21 5.04
C ASN A 399 6.95 -14.28 3.54
N TYR A 400 6.33 -15.18 2.78
CA TYR A 400 6.64 -15.48 1.38
C TYR A 400 5.39 -15.55 0.46
N PRO A 401 4.51 -14.52 0.46
CA PRO A 401 3.28 -14.57 -0.32
C PRO A 401 3.52 -14.68 -1.84
N GLY A 402 4.51 -13.99 -2.43
CA GLY A 402 4.78 -14.06 -3.87
C GLY A 402 5.15 -15.47 -4.37
N GLY A 403 6.01 -16.17 -3.62
CA GLY A 403 6.35 -17.56 -3.94
C GLY A 403 5.15 -18.53 -3.82
N GLN A 404 4.27 -18.30 -2.84
CA GLN A 404 3.02 -19.05 -2.72
C GLN A 404 2.03 -18.72 -3.84
N GLY A 405 1.96 -17.46 -4.27
CA GLY A 405 1.15 -17.00 -5.41
C GLY A 405 1.53 -17.69 -6.72
N ILE A 406 2.83 -17.85 -7.00
CA ILE A 406 3.29 -18.61 -8.18
C ILE A 406 2.91 -20.10 -8.07
N ASN A 407 2.99 -20.69 -6.88
CA ASN A 407 2.54 -22.08 -6.68
C ASN A 407 1.02 -22.24 -6.83
N LYS A 408 0.22 -21.21 -6.51
CA LYS A 408 -1.23 -21.17 -6.80
C LYS A 408 -1.48 -20.99 -8.29
N LEU A 409 -0.81 -20.06 -8.96
CA LEU A 409 -0.85 -19.85 -10.41
C LEU A 409 -0.62 -21.16 -11.19
N HIS A 410 0.40 -21.94 -10.83
CA HIS A 410 0.66 -23.26 -11.44
C HIS A 410 -0.55 -24.20 -11.37
N ARG A 411 -1.36 -24.17 -10.30
CA ARG A 411 -2.58 -25.01 -10.17
C ARG A 411 -3.67 -24.62 -11.17
N HIS A 412 -3.76 -23.35 -11.56
CA HIS A 412 -4.73 -22.87 -12.57
C HIS A 412 -4.21 -23.05 -14.01
N ILE A 413 -2.89 -22.98 -14.20
CA ILE A 413 -2.26 -23.12 -15.51
C ILE A 413 -2.13 -24.59 -15.95
N LEU A 414 -1.73 -25.50 -15.06
CA LEU A 414 -1.49 -26.93 -15.39
C LEU A 414 -2.71 -27.66 -16.01
N PRO A 415 -3.97 -27.47 -15.56
CA PRO A 415 -5.13 -28.10 -16.20
C PRO A 415 -5.36 -27.60 -17.64
N SER A 416 -5.06 -26.34 -17.90
CA SER A 416 -5.33 -25.65 -19.17
C SER A 416 -4.41 -26.11 -20.31
N PHE A 417 -3.17 -26.49 -19.98
CA PHE A 417 -2.20 -27.05 -20.94
C PHE A 417 -2.65 -28.37 -21.62
N SER A 418 -3.71 -29.01 -21.14
CA SER A 418 -4.22 -30.28 -21.71
C SER A 418 -5.20 -30.09 -22.89
N ARG A 419 -5.54 -28.85 -23.28
CA ARG A 419 -6.65 -28.58 -24.23
C ARG A 419 -6.29 -27.82 -25.52
N SER A 420 -5.13 -27.16 -25.62
CA SER A 420 -4.77 -26.36 -26.80
C SER A 420 -3.24 -26.18 -26.94
N PRO A 421 -2.70 -25.92 -28.14
CA PRO A 421 -1.28 -25.68 -28.34
C PRO A 421 -0.86 -24.33 -27.72
N PRO A 422 0.32 -24.25 -27.06
CA PRO A 422 0.60 -23.13 -26.18
C PRO A 422 1.24 -21.93 -26.89
N ALA A 423 0.51 -20.82 -26.95
CA ALA A 423 1.16 -19.54 -26.71
C ALA A 423 1.64 -19.56 -25.24
N LEU A 424 2.95 -19.43 -25.02
CA LEU A 424 3.53 -19.51 -23.68
C LEU A 424 3.05 -18.31 -22.84
N PRO A 425 2.38 -18.53 -21.69
CA PRO A 425 1.80 -17.42 -20.91
C PRO A 425 2.91 -16.51 -20.39
N LYS A 426 2.87 -15.24 -20.79
CA LYS A 426 3.65 -14.16 -20.17
C LYS A 426 2.94 -13.72 -18.88
N VAL A 427 3.68 -13.68 -17.79
CA VAL A 427 3.17 -13.40 -16.45
C VAL A 427 3.94 -12.26 -15.83
N HIS A 428 3.26 -11.18 -15.48
CA HIS A 428 3.87 -10.04 -14.81
C HIS A 428 3.88 -10.24 -13.29
N LEU A 429 5.03 -9.99 -12.67
CA LEU A 429 5.27 -10.09 -11.23
C LEU A 429 5.67 -8.72 -10.70
N ASP A 430 4.92 -8.21 -9.73
CA ASP A 430 5.26 -6.93 -9.10
C ASP A 430 6.45 -7.02 -8.14
N THR A 431 6.93 -5.85 -7.70
CA THR A 431 8.07 -5.71 -6.78
C THR A 431 7.90 -6.52 -5.49
N LEU A 432 6.72 -6.50 -4.85
CA LEU A 432 6.49 -7.29 -3.64
C LEU A 432 6.55 -8.80 -3.94
N THR A 433 5.98 -9.25 -5.04
CA THR A 433 6.02 -10.65 -5.48
C THR A 433 7.47 -11.11 -5.72
N CYS A 434 8.25 -10.29 -6.42
CA CYS A 434 9.69 -10.50 -6.64
C CYS A 434 10.49 -10.56 -5.32
N MET A 435 10.20 -9.67 -4.37
CA MET A 435 10.87 -9.65 -3.06
C MET A 435 10.44 -10.78 -2.10
N THR A 436 9.31 -11.45 -2.37
CA THR A 436 8.67 -12.42 -1.44
C THR A 436 8.57 -13.85 -1.96
N GLY A 437 9.50 -14.27 -2.81
CA GLY A 437 9.73 -15.69 -3.11
C GLY A 437 9.58 -16.11 -4.56
N ALA A 438 9.43 -15.17 -5.50
CA ALA A 438 9.53 -15.47 -6.91
C ALA A 438 10.98 -15.77 -7.33
N THR A 439 11.18 -16.87 -8.06
CA THR A 439 12.50 -17.36 -8.48
C THR A 439 12.37 -18.01 -9.86
N ARG A 440 13.43 -18.00 -10.68
CA ARG A 440 13.39 -18.65 -12.01
C ARG A 440 13.20 -20.17 -11.91
N PHE A 441 13.64 -20.80 -10.82
CA PHE A 441 13.32 -22.19 -10.50
C PHE A 441 11.81 -22.50 -10.50
N LEU A 442 10.94 -21.50 -10.25
CA LEU A 442 9.48 -21.66 -10.28
C LEU A 442 8.85 -21.38 -11.66
N GLN A 443 9.63 -21.12 -12.72
CA GLN A 443 9.11 -20.96 -14.10
C GLN A 443 8.68 -22.31 -14.68
N ASP A 444 9.59 -23.30 -14.68
CA ASP A 444 9.40 -24.59 -15.34
C ASP A 444 8.46 -25.55 -14.58
N ALA A 445 8.35 -25.42 -13.25
CA ALA A 445 7.55 -26.31 -12.40
C ALA A 445 7.20 -25.70 -11.03
N PRO A 446 6.07 -26.08 -10.41
CA PRO A 446 5.78 -25.76 -9.01
C PRO A 446 6.80 -26.41 -8.06
N LEU A 447 6.86 -25.92 -6.82
CA LEU A 447 7.84 -26.38 -5.82
C LEU A 447 7.72 -27.88 -5.50
N TYR A 448 6.48 -28.40 -5.45
CA TYR A 448 6.13 -29.80 -5.24
C TYR A 448 5.30 -30.30 -6.44
N PRO A 449 5.93 -30.84 -7.50
CA PRO A 449 5.21 -31.38 -8.65
C PRO A 449 4.46 -32.68 -8.28
N SER A 450 3.27 -32.87 -8.88
CA SER A 450 2.46 -34.08 -8.65
C SER A 450 3.15 -35.33 -9.23
N PRO A 451 3.25 -36.45 -8.49
CA PRO A 451 3.82 -37.70 -8.98
C PRO A 451 2.84 -38.48 -9.88
N SER A 452 2.34 -37.84 -10.94
CA SER A 452 1.44 -38.45 -11.91
C SER A 452 2.25 -39.25 -12.96
N PRO A 453 2.02 -40.57 -13.15
CA PRO A 453 2.86 -41.41 -14.03
C PRO A 453 2.70 -41.13 -15.54
N HIS A 454 1.86 -40.16 -15.93
CA HIS A 454 1.63 -39.76 -17.31
C HIS A 454 2.20 -38.37 -17.67
N THR A 455 2.78 -37.65 -16.70
CA THR A 455 3.47 -36.39 -17.01
C THR A 455 4.85 -36.69 -17.56
N SER A 456 4.98 -36.74 -18.89
CA SER A 456 6.29 -36.79 -19.55
C SER A 456 7.17 -35.62 -19.07
N PRO A 457 8.48 -35.82 -18.82
CA PRO A 457 9.40 -34.73 -18.46
C PRO A 457 9.56 -33.66 -19.55
N SER A 458 8.94 -33.85 -20.72
CA SER A 458 8.84 -32.87 -21.81
C SER A 458 7.73 -31.83 -21.63
N ALA A 459 6.76 -32.03 -20.74
CA ALA A 459 5.66 -31.09 -20.50
C ALA A 459 6.07 -29.96 -19.51
N ARG A 460 7.21 -29.31 -19.77
CA ARG A 460 7.61 -28.10 -19.04
C ARG A 460 6.79 -26.93 -19.54
N SER A 461 5.85 -26.45 -18.73
CA SER A 461 5.19 -25.17 -18.93
C SER A 461 6.20 -24.05 -18.68
N LYS A 462 6.98 -23.65 -19.70
CA LYS A 462 7.98 -22.59 -19.57
C LYS A 462 7.29 -21.22 -19.48
N ILE A 463 6.83 -20.87 -18.28
CA ILE A 463 6.20 -19.58 -18.01
C ILE A 463 7.25 -18.46 -18.13
N THR A 464 6.97 -17.44 -18.92
CA THR A 464 7.86 -16.28 -19.05
C THR A 464 7.48 -15.25 -17.99
N PHE A 465 8.37 -15.02 -17.02
CA PHE A 465 8.18 -13.98 -16.01
C PHE A 465 8.67 -12.63 -16.52
N ASP A 466 7.78 -11.65 -16.48
CA ASP A 466 8.06 -10.24 -16.65
C ASP A 466 8.18 -9.57 -15.27
N LYS A 467 9.21 -8.76 -15.09
CA LYS A 467 9.53 -8.05 -13.84
C LYS A 467 9.75 -6.55 -14.11
N THR A 468 9.01 -5.97 -15.05
CA THR A 468 9.23 -4.59 -15.46
C THR A 468 8.83 -3.64 -14.34
N GLU A 469 9.78 -2.85 -13.82
CA GLU A 469 9.54 -1.93 -12.68
C GLU A 469 9.37 -0.47 -13.11
N ASP A 470 9.61 -0.13 -14.39
CA ASP A 470 9.52 1.24 -14.90
C ASP A 470 8.05 1.69 -15.00
N GLU A 471 7.66 2.62 -14.12
CA GLU A 471 6.32 3.17 -14.00
C GLU A 471 5.79 3.72 -15.34
N THR A 472 6.64 4.30 -16.19
CA THR A 472 6.21 4.83 -17.50
C THR A 472 5.74 3.73 -18.45
N THR A 473 6.41 2.57 -18.43
CA THR A 473 6.03 1.41 -19.23
C THR A 473 4.79 0.71 -18.65
N LEU A 474 4.66 0.64 -17.33
CA LEU A 474 3.50 0.07 -16.64
C LEU A 474 2.22 0.89 -16.85
N LEU A 475 2.33 2.20 -17.04
CA LEU A 475 1.21 3.07 -17.41
C LEU A 475 0.75 2.89 -18.87
N THR A 476 1.53 2.20 -19.72
CA THR A 476 1.22 2.08 -21.16
C THR A 476 0.28 0.88 -21.43
N PRO A 477 -0.94 1.06 -21.98
CA PRO A 477 -1.88 -0.05 -22.19
C PRO A 477 -1.37 -1.16 -23.13
N SER A 478 -0.48 -0.84 -24.07
CA SER A 478 0.12 -1.82 -25.00
C SER A 478 1.14 -2.76 -24.33
N PHE A 479 1.62 -2.47 -23.12
CA PHE A 479 2.42 -3.43 -22.35
C PHE A 479 1.55 -4.59 -21.85
N TRP A 480 0.31 -4.29 -21.44
CA TRP A 480 -0.65 -5.24 -20.89
C TRP A 480 -1.41 -6.05 -21.93
N SER A 481 -1.22 -5.82 -23.24
CA SER A 481 -1.83 -6.64 -24.31
C SER A 481 -1.37 -8.10 -24.22
N ASP A 482 -0.08 -8.29 -23.97
CA ASP A 482 0.60 -9.59 -24.13
C ASP A 482 0.68 -10.39 -22.81
N ILE A 483 0.30 -9.76 -21.69
CA ILE A 483 0.33 -10.33 -20.35
C ILE A 483 -0.99 -11.03 -20.08
N GLN A 484 -0.96 -12.34 -19.83
CA GLN A 484 -2.17 -13.15 -19.60
C GLN A 484 -2.50 -13.31 -18.12
N TRP A 485 -1.48 -13.27 -17.27
CA TRP A 485 -1.62 -13.38 -15.82
C TRP A 485 -0.78 -12.34 -15.12
N VAL A 486 -1.26 -11.88 -13.97
CA VAL A 486 -0.55 -10.91 -13.12
C VAL A 486 -0.55 -11.43 -11.69
N ILE A 487 0.60 -11.33 -11.02
CA ILE A 487 0.69 -11.53 -9.57
C ILE A 487 1.12 -10.19 -8.96
N THR A 488 0.23 -9.59 -8.17
CA THR A 488 0.48 -8.28 -7.56
C THR A 488 -0.13 -8.13 -6.17
N SER A 489 0.49 -7.26 -5.37
CA SER A 489 0.02 -6.71 -4.12
C SER A 489 -0.89 -5.47 -4.26
N SER A 490 -1.23 -5.05 -5.48
CA SER A 490 -2.09 -3.89 -5.73
C SER A 490 -2.91 -4.07 -7.01
N PRO A 491 -3.99 -4.89 -6.98
CA PRO A 491 -4.90 -5.07 -8.11
C PRO A 491 -5.37 -3.77 -8.81
N PRO A 492 -5.67 -2.66 -8.10
CA PRO A 492 -6.09 -1.40 -8.74
C PRO A 492 -5.03 -0.71 -9.60
N ARG A 493 -3.75 -1.11 -9.52
CA ARG A 493 -2.66 -0.56 -10.37
C ARG A 493 -2.55 -1.26 -11.73
N ILE A 494 -3.32 -2.32 -11.98
CA ILE A 494 -3.21 -3.12 -13.20
C ILE A 494 -4.17 -2.62 -14.27
N ILE A 495 -3.64 -2.23 -15.43
CA ILE A 495 -4.43 -1.70 -16.54
C ILE A 495 -5.00 -2.87 -17.38
N GLY A 496 -6.33 -2.99 -17.41
CA GLY A 496 -7.06 -3.93 -18.27
C GLY A 496 -8.12 -4.76 -17.53
N LYS A 497 -8.89 -5.56 -18.27
CA LYS A 497 -9.90 -6.46 -17.70
C LYS A 497 -9.27 -7.73 -17.14
N TYR A 498 -8.87 -7.66 -15.89
CA TYR A 498 -8.35 -8.78 -15.11
C TYR A 498 -9.33 -9.16 -14.00
N GLU A 499 -9.53 -10.47 -13.80
CA GLU A 499 -10.29 -11.01 -12.67
C GLU A 499 -9.33 -11.59 -11.63
N VAL A 500 -9.68 -11.42 -10.34
CA VAL A 500 -8.96 -12.06 -9.24
C VAL A 500 -9.39 -13.51 -9.16
N VAL A 501 -8.45 -14.43 -9.39
CA VAL A 501 -8.70 -15.89 -9.37
C VAL A 501 -8.35 -16.51 -8.03
N ASP A 502 -7.32 -16.00 -7.36
CA ASP A 502 -6.88 -16.47 -6.05
C ASP A 502 -6.16 -15.35 -5.26
N SER A 503 -6.10 -15.46 -3.94
CA SER A 503 -5.41 -14.53 -3.04
C SER A 503 -4.44 -15.27 -2.12
N VAL A 504 -3.42 -14.59 -1.62
CA VAL A 504 -2.43 -15.15 -0.68
C VAL A 504 -2.43 -14.36 0.60
N THR A 505 -2.85 -15.02 1.68
CA THR A 505 -2.76 -14.45 3.03
C THR A 505 -1.35 -14.54 3.58
N GLY A 506 -0.85 -13.46 4.17
CA GLY A 506 0.38 -13.42 4.96
C GLY A 506 0.15 -12.92 6.38
N TRP A 507 1.20 -12.98 7.18
CA TRP A 507 1.19 -12.52 8.57
C TRP A 507 1.23 -10.98 8.64
N ALA A 508 0.22 -10.39 9.29
CA ALA A 508 0.02 -8.94 9.42
C ALA A 508 0.11 -8.43 10.87
N GLY A 509 0.64 -9.25 11.79
CA GLY A 509 0.89 -8.87 13.17
C GLY A 509 0.15 -9.69 14.22
N ILE A 510 0.13 -9.16 15.43
CA ILE A 510 -0.62 -9.69 16.58
C ILE A 510 -1.76 -8.72 16.88
N ARG A 511 -2.98 -9.24 17.07
CA ARG A 511 -4.16 -8.46 17.45
C ARG A 511 -4.75 -8.99 18.75
N ILE A 512 -5.19 -8.08 19.61
CA ILE A 512 -5.98 -8.43 20.79
C ILE A 512 -7.45 -8.45 20.36
N TYR A 513 -8.07 -9.62 20.46
CA TYR A 513 -9.49 -9.86 20.19
C TYR A 513 -10.29 -9.75 21.49
N ARG A 514 -11.48 -9.14 21.40
CA ARG A 514 -12.40 -8.95 22.51
C ARG A 514 -13.28 -10.18 22.75
N PRO A 515 -13.90 -10.33 23.94
CA PRO A 515 -14.90 -11.36 24.18
C PRO A 515 -16.01 -11.36 23.12
N GLY A 516 -16.20 -12.50 22.46
CA GLY A 516 -17.18 -12.69 21.38
C GLY A 516 -16.70 -12.28 19.97
N GLU A 517 -15.52 -11.68 19.83
CA GLU A 517 -14.93 -11.35 18.54
C GLU A 517 -14.31 -12.62 17.91
N LYS A 518 -14.76 -13.02 16.71
CA LYS A 518 -14.19 -14.17 16.00
C LYS A 518 -12.73 -13.87 15.59
N VAL A 519 -11.82 -14.77 15.93
CA VAL A 519 -10.46 -14.79 15.38
C VAL A 519 -10.55 -15.25 13.93
N TRP A 520 -10.04 -14.45 13.00
CA TRP A 520 -10.17 -14.74 11.56
C TRP A 520 -9.19 -15.84 11.16
N LEU A 521 -9.71 -17.03 10.84
CA LEU A 521 -8.95 -18.16 10.34
C LEU A 521 -9.71 -18.82 9.17
N TYR A 522 -9.29 -18.44 7.96
CA TYR A 522 -9.35 -19.23 6.72
C TYR A 522 -10.56 -20.18 6.54
N GLU A 523 -11.70 -19.65 6.05
CA GLU A 523 -12.64 -20.46 5.27
C GLU A 523 -12.03 -20.69 3.88
N GLU A 524 -11.83 -21.96 3.46
CA GLU A 524 -11.46 -22.26 2.07
C GLU A 524 -12.68 -22.06 1.15
N PRO A 525 -12.61 -21.21 0.11
CA PRO A 525 -13.67 -21.12 -0.88
C PRO A 525 -13.60 -22.35 -1.78
N GLY A 526 -14.60 -23.25 -1.70
CA GLY A 526 -14.74 -24.36 -2.67
C GLY A 526 -15.15 -25.74 -2.13
N LEU A 527 -15.67 -25.85 -0.91
CA LEU A 527 -16.37 -27.07 -0.47
C LEU A 527 -17.77 -26.71 0.03
N GLU A 528 -18.75 -26.75 -0.88
CA GLU A 528 -20.16 -26.91 -0.51
C GLU A 528 -20.35 -28.18 0.32
N GLU A 529 -21.34 -28.20 1.21
CA GLU A 529 -21.69 -29.34 2.07
C GLU A 529 -22.21 -30.55 1.26
N GLN A 530 -21.31 -31.28 0.59
CA GLN A 530 -21.62 -32.61 0.08
C GLN A 530 -21.16 -33.69 1.06
N GLY A 531 -22.09 -34.08 1.93
CA GLY A 531 -22.19 -35.42 2.50
C GLY A 531 -21.01 -35.89 3.35
N ALA A 532 -21.21 -35.87 4.67
CA ALA A 532 -20.44 -36.74 5.55
C ALA A 532 -20.73 -38.22 5.22
N ASP A 533 -19.92 -38.83 4.35
CA ASP A 533 -19.51 -40.25 4.43
C ASP A 533 -18.57 -40.65 3.27
N LYS A 534 -17.25 -40.55 3.51
CA LYS A 534 -16.23 -41.34 2.79
C LYS A 534 -15.13 -41.81 3.77
N PRO A 535 -14.99 -43.12 4.05
CA PRO A 535 -13.96 -43.62 4.94
C PRO A 535 -12.60 -43.63 4.22
N GLY A 536 -11.71 -42.68 4.56
CA GLY A 536 -10.35 -42.67 3.99
C GLY A 536 -9.45 -41.50 4.41
N VAL A 537 -9.99 -40.32 4.70
CA VAL A 537 -9.19 -39.10 5.01
C VAL A 537 -9.12 -38.84 6.52
N GLY A 538 -8.52 -39.81 7.24
CA GLY A 538 -8.59 -39.90 8.71
C GLY A 538 -7.29 -39.59 9.46
N ASN A 539 -6.69 -38.41 9.28
CA ASN A 539 -5.75 -37.84 10.28
C ASN A 539 -5.44 -36.35 10.04
N ASP A 540 -5.20 -35.94 8.79
CA ASP A 540 -4.69 -34.60 8.48
C ASP A 540 -5.73 -33.49 8.82
N SER A 541 -7.01 -33.76 8.57
CA SER A 541 -8.15 -32.91 8.96
C SER A 541 -8.26 -32.74 10.49
N ARG A 542 -8.02 -33.81 11.26
CA ARG A 542 -8.05 -33.78 12.73
C ARG A 542 -6.89 -32.99 13.33
N ILE A 543 -5.69 -33.11 12.76
CA ILE A 543 -4.52 -32.34 13.22
C ILE A 543 -4.73 -30.86 12.92
N ARG A 544 -5.22 -30.52 11.72
CA ARG A 544 -5.56 -29.13 11.35
C ARG A 544 -6.64 -28.54 12.26
N SER A 545 -7.71 -29.26 12.59
CA SER A 545 -8.74 -28.75 13.50
C SER A 545 -8.27 -28.58 14.95
N TRP A 546 -7.34 -29.43 15.42
CA TRP A 546 -6.73 -29.30 16.75
C TRP A 546 -5.75 -28.11 16.84
N ILE A 547 -4.98 -27.85 15.77
CA ILE A 547 -4.12 -26.66 15.67
C ILE A 547 -4.96 -25.40 15.52
N GLY A 548 -6.04 -25.45 14.72
CA GLY A 548 -7.01 -24.36 14.55
C GLY A 548 -7.56 -23.88 15.89
N ARG A 549 -8.14 -24.78 16.71
CA ARG A 549 -8.55 -24.44 18.09
C ARG A 549 -7.42 -23.84 18.92
N GLY A 550 -6.21 -24.42 18.84
CA GLY A 550 -5.04 -23.88 19.53
C GLY A 550 -4.70 -22.42 19.19
N ILE A 551 -5.06 -21.94 17.98
CA ILE A 551 -4.83 -20.57 17.53
C ILE A 551 -6.07 -19.67 17.75
N GLU A 552 -7.28 -20.22 17.65
CA GLU A 552 -8.54 -19.47 17.84
C GLU A 552 -8.92 -19.25 19.30
N ASP A 553 -8.82 -20.29 20.13
CA ASP A 553 -9.30 -20.34 21.52
C ASP A 553 -8.23 -20.77 22.54
N GLY A 554 -7.03 -21.13 22.07
CA GLY A 554 -5.93 -21.59 22.93
C GLY A 554 -6.15 -22.96 23.55
N TRP A 555 -6.92 -23.84 22.89
CA TRP A 555 -7.49 -25.07 23.47
C TRP A 555 -8.43 -24.78 24.65
N GLY A 556 -9.30 -23.78 24.49
CA GLY A 556 -10.28 -23.32 25.47
C GLY A 556 -9.75 -22.34 26.52
N VAL A 557 -8.46 -21.98 26.49
CA VAL A 557 -7.85 -21.01 27.43
C VAL A 557 -8.47 -19.62 27.31
N ARG A 558 -8.86 -19.19 26.10
CA ARG A 558 -9.57 -17.92 25.87
C ARG A 558 -10.82 -17.81 26.74
N ASP A 559 -11.64 -18.85 26.73
CA ASP A 559 -12.96 -18.83 27.35
C ASP A 559 -12.88 -19.24 28.84
N LEU A 560 -11.98 -20.16 29.21
CA LEU A 560 -11.80 -20.67 30.57
C LEU A 560 -10.98 -19.73 31.49
N LEU A 561 -9.92 -19.12 30.96
CA LEU A 561 -8.89 -18.41 31.74
C LEU A 561 -8.87 -16.89 31.48
N LEU A 562 -9.13 -16.47 30.24
CA LEU A 562 -9.02 -15.07 29.81
C LEU A 562 -10.39 -14.36 29.67
N ARG A 563 -11.49 -15.02 30.07
CA ARG A 563 -12.86 -14.48 30.03
C ARG A 563 -13.25 -13.91 28.65
N GLY A 564 -12.83 -14.59 27.58
CA GLY A 564 -13.11 -14.24 26.19
C GLY A 564 -12.07 -13.33 25.51
N TRP A 565 -11.13 -12.73 26.24
CA TRP A 565 -10.05 -11.95 25.62
C TRP A 565 -8.98 -12.88 25.03
N TRP A 566 -8.47 -12.56 23.84
CA TRP A 566 -7.46 -13.39 23.18
C TRP A 566 -6.37 -12.56 22.50
N VAL A 567 -5.14 -13.06 22.50
CA VAL A 567 -4.02 -12.48 21.74
C VAL A 567 -3.79 -13.38 20.54
N GLY A 568 -4.46 -13.06 19.43
CA GLY A 568 -4.46 -13.85 18.21
C GLY A 568 -3.55 -13.29 17.13
N VAL A 569 -3.34 -14.07 16.08
CA VAL A 569 -2.60 -13.65 14.87
C VAL A 569 -3.53 -12.87 13.95
N ARG A 570 -3.06 -11.75 13.40
CA ARG A 570 -3.72 -11.05 12.29
C ARG A 570 -3.16 -11.58 10.97
N MET A 571 -4.02 -12.12 10.12
CA MET A 571 -3.68 -12.51 8.75
C MET A 571 -4.38 -11.56 7.77
N GLU A 572 -3.70 -11.18 6.69
CA GLU A 572 -4.24 -10.31 5.64
C GLU A 572 -3.84 -10.82 4.27
N GLU A 573 -4.68 -10.58 3.25
CA GLU A 573 -4.30 -10.79 1.85
C GLU A 573 -3.21 -9.80 1.46
N LEU A 574 -2.08 -10.31 0.96
CA LEU A 574 -0.91 -9.49 0.60
C LEU A 574 -0.60 -9.51 -0.91
N VAL A 575 -1.03 -10.56 -1.61
CA VAL A 575 -0.74 -10.78 -3.03
C VAL A 575 -1.94 -11.50 -3.65
N TRP A 576 -2.39 -11.01 -4.79
CA TRP A 576 -3.50 -11.56 -5.58
C TRP A 576 -2.96 -12.13 -6.90
N VAL A 577 -3.57 -13.22 -7.35
CA VAL A 577 -3.31 -13.86 -8.64
C VAL A 577 -4.47 -13.51 -9.55
N LEU A 578 -4.18 -12.73 -10.60
CA LEU A 578 -5.16 -12.28 -11.57
C LEU A 578 -5.00 -12.98 -12.91
N ARG A 579 -6.14 -13.29 -13.55
CA ARG A 579 -6.24 -13.80 -14.91
C ARG A 579 -6.84 -12.73 -15.81
N LYS A 580 -6.32 -12.57 -17.03
CA LYS A 580 -6.95 -11.74 -18.05
C LYS A 580 -8.26 -12.39 -18.49
N GLN A 581 -9.37 -11.66 -18.52
CA GLN A 581 -10.64 -12.24 -18.90
C GLN A 581 -10.67 -12.55 -20.40
N ASP A 582 -10.84 -13.84 -20.73
CA ASP A 582 -11.05 -14.34 -22.10
C ASP A 582 -12.49 -14.01 -22.58
N GLY A 583 -12.82 -12.72 -22.63
CA GLY A 583 -13.91 -12.22 -23.45
C GLY A 583 -13.47 -12.21 -24.91
N GLU A 584 -14.35 -12.67 -25.80
CA GLU A 584 -14.21 -12.75 -27.26
C GLU A 584 -13.09 -11.90 -27.87
N SER A 585 -12.12 -12.60 -28.48
CA SER A 585 -11.08 -12.11 -29.39
C SER A 585 -11.27 -10.69 -29.94
N SER A 586 -10.88 -9.68 -29.17
CA SER A 586 -10.65 -8.28 -29.59
C SER A 586 -11.62 -7.73 -30.63
N ILE A 587 -12.94 -7.89 -30.44
CA ILE A 587 -13.95 -7.19 -31.25
C ILE A 587 -14.21 -5.80 -30.63
N ALA A 588 -14.16 -4.78 -31.46
CA ALA A 588 -13.89 -3.41 -31.06
C ALA A 588 -15.12 -2.68 -30.46
N MET A 589 -15.23 -2.68 -29.12
CA MET A 589 -15.94 -1.60 -28.39
C MET A 589 -15.05 -0.36 -28.37
N VAL A 590 -15.30 0.58 -29.27
CA VAL A 590 -14.47 1.79 -29.41
C VAL A 590 -15.33 2.99 -29.85
N VAL A 591 -15.30 4.06 -29.06
CA VAL A 591 -15.73 5.41 -29.46
C VAL A 591 -14.67 5.95 -30.43
N LEU A 592 -15.07 6.26 -31.66
CA LEU A 592 -14.13 6.66 -32.72
C LEU A 592 -13.80 8.16 -32.62
N ALA A 593 -14.81 8.99 -32.40
CA ALA A 593 -14.67 10.43 -32.22
C ALA A 593 -15.81 11.03 -31.39
N ALA A 594 -15.52 12.12 -30.67
CA ALA A 594 -16.50 13.02 -30.07
C ALA A 594 -16.44 14.38 -30.76
N SER A 595 -17.57 14.90 -31.23
CA SER A 595 -17.62 16.12 -32.03
C SER A 595 -18.76 17.03 -31.60
N ILE A 596 -18.50 18.34 -31.58
CA ILE A 596 -19.52 19.39 -31.50
C ILE A 596 -19.65 19.97 -32.90
N CYS A 597 -20.86 19.97 -33.46
CA CYS A 597 -21.14 20.51 -34.79
C CYS A 597 -22.37 21.42 -34.80
N THR A 598 -22.42 22.33 -35.77
CA THR A 598 -23.60 23.17 -36.04
C THR A 598 -24.74 22.32 -36.62
N ARG A 599 -25.98 22.85 -36.62
CA ARG A 599 -27.13 22.23 -37.32
C ARG A 599 -26.88 21.92 -38.80
N GLY A 600 -25.95 22.63 -39.45
CA GLY A 600 -25.50 22.35 -40.83
C GLY A 600 -24.44 21.25 -40.98
N GLY A 601 -24.08 20.51 -39.91
CA GLY A 601 -23.10 19.42 -39.95
C GLY A 601 -21.63 19.86 -39.99
N LYS A 602 -21.37 21.18 -40.03
CA LYS A 602 -20.02 21.74 -39.89
C LYS A 602 -19.50 21.51 -38.47
N ALA A 603 -18.36 20.83 -38.33
CA ALA A 603 -17.67 20.65 -37.06
C ALA A 603 -17.14 21.99 -36.50
N VAL A 604 -17.44 22.25 -35.22
CA VAL A 604 -16.89 23.35 -34.41
C VAL A 604 -15.66 22.85 -33.65
N LEU A 605 -15.80 21.69 -33.00
CA LEU A 605 -14.73 20.98 -32.29
C LEU A 605 -14.88 19.48 -32.57
N SER A 606 -13.79 18.75 -32.77
CA SER A 606 -13.83 17.29 -32.95
C SER A 606 -12.56 16.66 -32.43
N ARG A 607 -12.71 15.73 -31.47
CA ARG A 607 -11.65 14.89 -30.93
C ARG A 607 -11.75 13.48 -31.50
N GLN A 608 -10.63 12.99 -32.03
CA GLN A 608 -10.51 11.63 -32.54
C GLN A 608 -9.77 10.78 -31.51
N PHE A 609 -10.36 9.67 -31.09
CA PHE A 609 -9.73 8.72 -30.16
C PHE A 609 -9.13 7.51 -30.87
N ARG A 610 -9.34 7.40 -32.20
CA ARG A 610 -8.64 6.49 -33.11
C ARG A 610 -8.20 7.24 -34.35
N GLU A 611 -7.16 6.71 -35.00
CA GLU A 611 -6.65 7.24 -36.25
C GLU A 611 -7.74 7.26 -37.33
N MET A 612 -8.19 8.45 -37.69
CA MET A 612 -9.15 8.68 -38.77
C MET A 612 -8.76 9.95 -39.53
N PRO A 613 -8.68 9.92 -40.87
CA PRO A 613 -8.34 11.11 -41.64
C PRO A 613 -9.44 12.16 -41.49
N ARG A 614 -9.04 13.42 -41.31
CA ARG A 614 -9.93 14.58 -41.12
C ARG A 614 -11.08 14.65 -42.13
N SER A 615 -10.79 14.39 -43.41
CA SER A 615 -11.78 14.38 -44.50
C SER A 615 -12.90 13.35 -44.31
N ARG A 616 -12.62 12.21 -43.66
CA ARG A 616 -13.63 11.19 -43.35
C ARG A 616 -14.58 11.68 -42.25
N ILE A 617 -14.08 12.42 -41.25
CA ILE A 617 -14.92 12.96 -40.17
C ILE A 617 -15.75 14.14 -40.66
N GLU A 618 -15.16 15.05 -41.43
CA GLU A 618 -15.90 16.14 -42.07
C GLU A 618 -17.00 15.57 -43.00
N GLY A 619 -16.73 14.47 -43.73
CA GLY A 619 -17.74 13.76 -44.51
C GLY A 619 -18.86 13.12 -43.66
N LEU A 620 -18.51 12.43 -42.57
CA LEU A 620 -19.48 11.81 -41.66
C LEU A 620 -20.37 12.88 -40.99
N LEU A 621 -19.80 13.97 -40.49
CA LEU A 621 -20.56 15.06 -39.86
C LEU A 621 -21.37 15.89 -40.88
N ALA A 622 -20.91 16.05 -42.12
CA ALA A 622 -21.70 16.68 -43.18
C ALA A 622 -22.87 15.80 -43.67
N SER A 623 -22.80 14.48 -43.48
CA SER A 623 -23.91 13.57 -43.75
C SER A 623 -24.94 13.50 -42.61
N PHE A 624 -24.51 13.74 -41.37
CA PHE A 624 -25.33 13.58 -40.17
C PHE A 624 -26.69 14.35 -40.19
N PRO A 625 -26.76 15.66 -40.52
CA PRO A 625 -28.03 16.39 -40.56
C PRO A 625 -29.04 15.91 -41.62
N LYS A 626 -28.61 15.07 -42.57
CA LYS A 626 -29.50 14.46 -43.58
C LYS A 626 -30.10 13.14 -43.12
N LEU A 627 -29.68 12.65 -41.95
CA LEU A 627 -30.13 11.40 -41.34
C LEU A 627 -31.01 11.64 -40.10
N THR A 628 -31.02 12.87 -39.60
CA THR A 628 -31.91 13.34 -38.53
C THR A 628 -33.22 13.83 -39.14
N ASP A 629 -34.26 12.99 -39.17
CA ASP A 629 -35.60 13.44 -39.57
C ASP A 629 -36.16 14.42 -38.53
N THR A 630 -36.69 15.56 -38.99
CA THR A 630 -37.12 16.68 -38.13
C THR A 630 -38.34 16.39 -37.24
N GLY A 631 -38.88 15.17 -37.28
CA GLY A 631 -40.03 14.73 -36.48
C GLY A 631 -39.79 13.46 -35.66
N THR A 632 -38.56 12.93 -35.55
CA THR A 632 -38.27 11.77 -34.69
C THR A 632 -37.12 12.05 -33.71
N GLN A 633 -37.43 12.07 -32.40
CA GLN A 633 -36.45 12.27 -31.33
C GLN A 633 -35.64 10.98 -31.04
N HIS A 634 -34.93 10.44 -32.03
CA HIS A 634 -34.01 9.32 -31.82
C HIS A 634 -32.63 9.83 -31.40
N THR A 635 -32.19 9.53 -30.17
CA THR A 635 -30.83 9.88 -29.69
C THR A 635 -29.72 9.08 -30.38
N THR A 636 -30.06 8.10 -31.21
CA THR A 636 -29.13 7.24 -31.93
C THR A 636 -29.56 7.01 -33.37
N ILE A 637 -28.60 7.12 -34.30
CA ILE A 637 -28.79 6.87 -35.74
C ILE A 637 -27.74 5.84 -36.19
N GLU A 638 -28.19 4.75 -36.81
CA GLU A 638 -27.30 3.75 -37.39
C GLU A 638 -27.22 3.89 -38.92
N THR A 639 -26.00 4.05 -39.44
CA THR A 639 -25.73 3.98 -40.88
C THR A 639 -25.16 2.62 -41.24
N GLU A 640 -24.72 2.39 -42.48
CA GLU A 640 -24.08 1.13 -42.86
C GLU A 640 -22.79 0.86 -42.06
N ASN A 641 -21.97 1.90 -41.81
CA ASN A 641 -20.59 1.76 -41.31
C ASN A 641 -20.34 2.27 -39.87
N VAL A 642 -21.16 3.19 -39.36
CA VAL A 642 -21.00 3.77 -38.01
C VAL A 642 -22.36 4.03 -37.35
N ARG A 643 -22.37 4.06 -36.02
CA ARG A 643 -23.47 4.57 -35.19
C ARG A 643 -23.14 6.01 -34.78
N TYR A 644 -24.12 6.89 -34.89
CA TYR A 644 -24.09 8.22 -34.28
C TYR A 644 -24.94 8.18 -33.01
N VAL A 645 -24.40 8.67 -31.90
CA VAL A 645 -25.13 8.87 -30.64
C VAL A 645 -25.05 10.35 -30.35
N TYR A 646 -26.18 11.05 -30.27
CA TYR A 646 -26.19 12.51 -30.26
C TYR A 646 -27.23 13.13 -29.32
N GLN A 647 -26.92 14.34 -28.87
CA GLN A 647 -27.76 15.17 -28.01
C GLN A 647 -27.65 16.63 -28.49
N LEU A 648 -28.76 17.35 -28.42
CA LEU A 648 -28.79 18.78 -28.72
C LEU A 648 -28.19 19.57 -27.53
N LEU A 649 -27.30 20.51 -27.85
CA LEU A 649 -26.74 21.53 -26.96
C LEU A 649 -27.12 22.89 -27.56
N ASP A 650 -28.33 23.35 -27.26
CA ASP A 650 -28.97 24.57 -27.76
C ASP A 650 -28.98 24.69 -29.31
N GLU A 651 -28.10 25.50 -29.89
CA GLU A 651 -27.97 25.67 -31.35
C GLU A 651 -26.98 24.66 -32.00
N LEU A 652 -26.32 23.83 -31.20
CA LEU A 652 -25.29 22.89 -31.62
C LEU A 652 -25.70 21.44 -31.32
N TYR A 653 -25.08 20.49 -32.01
CA TYR A 653 -25.18 19.06 -31.73
C TYR A 653 -23.87 18.57 -31.11
N LEU A 654 -23.97 17.83 -30.01
CA LEU A 654 -22.90 16.97 -29.53
C LEU A 654 -23.13 15.56 -30.12
N VAL A 655 -22.13 15.05 -30.84
CA VAL A 655 -22.22 13.81 -31.62
C VAL A 655 -21.02 12.92 -31.27
N LEU A 656 -21.29 11.75 -30.71
CA LEU A 656 -20.35 10.63 -30.65
C LEU A 656 -20.51 9.77 -31.89
N ILE A 657 -19.38 9.43 -32.52
CA ILE A 657 -19.31 8.47 -33.62
C ILE A 657 -18.72 7.17 -33.06
N THR A 658 -19.48 6.09 -33.08
CA THR A 658 -19.10 4.81 -32.47
C THR A 658 -19.26 3.64 -33.45
N ASN A 659 -18.61 2.52 -33.16
CA ASN A 659 -18.79 1.28 -33.91
C ASN A 659 -20.16 0.65 -33.58
N LYS A 660 -20.83 -0.01 -34.52
CA LYS A 660 -22.11 -0.73 -34.26
C LYS A 660 -22.03 -1.76 -33.13
N GLN A 661 -20.84 -2.31 -32.90
CA GLN A 661 -20.54 -3.29 -31.86
C GLN A 661 -20.27 -2.67 -30.49
N SER A 662 -20.35 -1.33 -30.34
CA SER A 662 -20.27 -0.68 -29.03
C SER A 662 -21.52 -0.93 -28.19
N ASN A 663 -21.35 -0.88 -26.86
CA ASN A 663 -22.47 -0.87 -25.93
C ASN A 663 -23.15 0.51 -25.95
N ILE A 664 -24.31 0.57 -26.59
CA ILE A 664 -25.09 1.80 -26.80
C ILE A 664 -25.45 2.53 -25.49
N LEU A 665 -25.68 1.80 -24.39
CA LEU A 665 -25.97 2.41 -23.08
C LEU A 665 -24.74 3.15 -22.53
N GLN A 666 -23.56 2.52 -22.64
CA GLN A 666 -22.30 3.11 -22.21
C GLN A 666 -21.88 4.31 -23.09
N ASP A 667 -22.24 4.29 -24.38
CA ASP A 667 -22.04 5.43 -25.28
C ASP A 667 -22.95 6.62 -24.90
N ILE A 668 -24.23 6.36 -24.59
CA ILE A 668 -25.19 7.39 -24.13
C ILE A 668 -24.75 7.99 -22.79
N ASP A 669 -24.34 7.17 -21.81
CA ASP A 669 -23.75 7.65 -20.56
C ASP A 669 -22.48 8.49 -20.78
N SER A 670 -21.77 8.26 -21.89
CA SER A 670 -20.56 9.04 -22.25
C SER A 670 -20.95 10.38 -22.85
N LEU A 671 -21.92 10.38 -23.75
CA LEU A 671 -22.49 11.60 -24.33
C LEU A 671 -23.00 12.55 -23.23
N HIS A 672 -23.72 12.04 -22.23
CA HIS A 672 -24.19 12.85 -21.11
C HIS A 672 -23.05 13.41 -20.24
N LEU A 673 -21.98 12.64 -20.00
CA LEU A 673 -20.80 13.14 -19.28
C LEU A 673 -20.06 14.21 -20.09
N PHE A 674 -19.90 14.01 -21.41
CA PHE A 674 -19.36 15.03 -22.31
C PHE A 674 -20.20 16.31 -22.29
N ALA A 675 -21.53 16.22 -22.35
CA ALA A 675 -22.43 17.37 -22.25
C ALA A 675 -22.25 18.12 -20.91
N GLN A 676 -22.22 17.39 -19.79
CA GLN A 676 -21.98 17.98 -18.46
C GLN A 676 -20.61 18.66 -18.33
N VAL A 677 -19.58 18.11 -18.97
CA VAL A 677 -18.24 18.71 -19.04
C VAL A 677 -18.27 20.00 -19.86
N VAL A 678 -18.88 19.99 -21.05
CA VAL A 678 -19.02 21.17 -21.91
C VAL A 678 -19.77 22.30 -21.19
N SER A 679 -20.96 22.02 -20.65
CA SER A 679 -21.79 23.00 -19.92
C SER A 679 -21.20 23.42 -18.56
N SER A 680 -20.16 22.72 -18.07
CA SER A 680 -19.45 23.14 -16.86
C SER A 680 -18.19 23.96 -17.13
N ILE A 681 -17.64 23.92 -18.34
CA ILE A 681 -16.45 24.69 -18.75
C ILE A 681 -16.90 25.96 -19.48
N CYS A 682 -17.88 25.85 -20.38
CA CYS A 682 -18.48 26.97 -21.10
C CYS A 682 -19.69 27.53 -20.33
N LYS A 683 -19.86 28.86 -20.31
CA LYS A 683 -20.97 29.56 -19.66
C LYS A 683 -22.16 29.78 -20.57
N SER A 684 -21.93 30.06 -21.87
CA SER A 684 -22.91 29.85 -22.93
C SER A 684 -22.44 28.77 -23.91
N LEU A 685 -23.38 28.17 -24.64
CA LEU A 685 -23.12 27.09 -25.61
C LEU A 685 -22.93 27.62 -27.05
N ASP A 686 -22.39 28.82 -27.18
CA ASP A 686 -22.12 29.48 -28.47
C ASP A 686 -20.86 28.92 -29.16
N GLU A 687 -20.84 28.90 -30.52
CA GLU A 687 -19.65 28.52 -31.32
C GLU A 687 -18.39 29.28 -30.87
N ARG A 688 -18.53 30.55 -30.47
CA ARG A 688 -17.42 31.41 -30.02
C ARG A 688 -16.86 31.03 -28.65
N GLU A 689 -17.69 30.60 -27.70
CA GLU A 689 -17.22 30.24 -26.35
C GLU A 689 -16.56 28.86 -26.36
N ILE A 690 -17.12 27.91 -27.11
CA ILE A 690 -16.54 26.57 -27.30
C ILE A 690 -15.16 26.64 -27.97
N LEU A 691 -14.98 27.52 -28.96
CA LEU A 691 -13.67 27.75 -29.58
C LEU A 691 -12.66 28.39 -28.61
N LYS A 692 -13.13 29.28 -27.71
CA LYS A 692 -12.28 29.92 -26.68
C LYS A 692 -11.78 28.92 -25.63
N HIS A 693 -12.62 27.97 -25.22
CA HIS A 693 -12.27 26.92 -24.25
C HIS A 693 -11.84 25.60 -24.90
N SER A 694 -11.55 25.60 -26.21
CA SER A 694 -11.28 24.38 -27.01
C SER A 694 -10.16 23.49 -26.45
N PHE A 695 -9.06 24.05 -25.94
CA PHE A 695 -7.99 23.26 -25.34
C PHE A 695 -8.41 22.57 -24.03
N GLU A 696 -9.12 23.29 -23.15
CA GLU A 696 -9.63 22.74 -21.89
C GLU A 696 -10.66 21.63 -22.15
N LEU A 697 -11.53 21.84 -23.15
CA LEU A 697 -12.50 20.84 -23.61
C LEU A 697 -11.80 19.60 -24.21
N LEU A 698 -10.78 19.77 -25.05
CA LEU A 698 -10.05 18.62 -25.63
C LEU A 698 -9.31 17.82 -24.57
N SER A 699 -8.66 18.48 -23.60
CA SER A 699 -8.06 17.79 -22.45
C SER A 699 -9.10 17.05 -21.63
N ALA A 700 -10.23 17.69 -21.31
CA ALA A 700 -11.32 17.04 -20.59
C ALA A 700 -11.91 15.86 -21.36
N PHE A 701 -11.91 15.91 -22.69
CA PHE A 701 -12.41 14.84 -23.54
C PHE A 701 -11.47 13.62 -23.56
N ASP A 702 -10.15 13.83 -23.48
CA ASP A 702 -9.15 12.77 -23.35
C ASP A 702 -9.21 12.08 -21.97
N GLU A 703 -9.52 12.82 -20.90
CA GLU A 703 -9.76 12.23 -19.58
C GLU A 703 -11.05 11.39 -19.54
N VAL A 704 -12.10 11.81 -20.24
CA VAL A 704 -13.39 11.08 -20.29
C VAL A 704 -13.33 9.83 -21.18
N VAL A 705 -12.58 9.88 -22.29
CA VAL A 705 -12.38 8.74 -23.21
C VAL A 705 -10.90 8.64 -23.62
N CYS A 706 -10.22 7.59 -23.15
CA CYS A 706 -8.83 7.31 -23.52
C CYS A 706 -8.77 6.21 -24.60
N LEU A 707 -8.13 6.49 -25.74
CA LEU A 707 -7.97 5.57 -26.89
C LEU A 707 -9.30 4.93 -27.38
N GLY A 708 -10.42 5.62 -27.14
CA GLY A 708 -11.77 5.22 -27.52
C GLY A 708 -12.48 4.31 -26.52
N TYR A 709 -11.92 4.14 -25.32
CA TYR A 709 -12.56 3.49 -24.18
C TYR A 709 -13.01 4.56 -23.18
N ARG A 710 -14.26 4.47 -22.70
CA ARG A 710 -14.80 5.34 -21.64
C ARG A 710 -14.13 5.01 -20.30
N GLU A 711 -13.56 6.01 -19.65
CA GLU A 711 -13.13 5.92 -18.26
C GLU A 711 -14.30 6.12 -17.28
N ASN A 712 -14.30 5.41 -16.16
CA ASN A 712 -15.42 5.46 -15.20
C ASN A 712 -15.27 6.63 -14.21
N LEU A 713 -15.35 7.86 -14.74
CA LEU A 713 -15.13 9.11 -14.01
C LEU A 713 -16.42 9.91 -13.82
N GLY A 714 -16.51 10.61 -12.68
CA GLY A 714 -17.50 11.66 -12.45
C GLY A 714 -16.95 13.06 -12.76
N LEU A 715 -17.85 14.02 -13.05
CA LEU A 715 -17.50 15.41 -13.38
C LEU A 715 -16.52 16.08 -12.38
N GLN A 716 -16.62 15.77 -11.09
CA GLN A 716 -15.72 16.31 -10.06
C GLN A 716 -14.28 15.77 -10.19
N GLN A 717 -14.11 14.51 -10.61
CA GLN A 717 -12.79 13.90 -10.82
C GLN A 717 -12.12 14.48 -12.06
N VAL A 718 -12.88 14.61 -13.16
CA VAL A 718 -12.39 15.27 -14.39
C VAL A 718 -11.87 16.68 -14.09
N LYS A 719 -12.60 17.47 -13.28
CA LYS A 719 -12.11 18.79 -12.83
C LYS A 719 -10.82 18.70 -12.00
N ALA A 720 -10.73 17.76 -11.07
CA ALA A 720 -9.54 17.60 -10.24
C ALA A 720 -8.29 17.19 -11.07
N PHE A 721 -8.48 16.42 -12.15
CA PHE A 721 -7.42 16.07 -13.09
C PHE A 721 -6.99 17.27 -13.94
N LEU A 722 -7.95 18.06 -14.45
CA LEU A 722 -7.69 19.32 -15.15
C LEU A 722 -6.98 20.38 -14.28
N GLU A 723 -7.20 20.37 -12.95
CA GLU A 723 -6.46 21.22 -12.00
C GLU A 723 -4.99 20.78 -11.78
N MET A 724 -4.59 19.60 -12.27
CA MET A 724 -3.23 19.02 -12.18
C MET A 724 -2.60 19.01 -10.76
N GLY A 725 -3.42 19.04 -9.71
CA GLY A 725 -2.96 19.25 -8.34
C GLY A 725 -2.59 17.96 -7.59
N SER A 726 -1.31 17.64 -7.47
CA SER A 726 -0.85 16.51 -6.66
C SER A 726 -1.10 16.70 -5.15
N GLN A 727 -1.83 15.77 -4.54
CA GLN A 727 -1.99 15.74 -3.08
C GLN A 727 -0.73 15.25 -2.36
N GLU A 728 0.02 14.32 -2.98
CA GLU A 728 1.28 13.81 -2.42
C GLU A 728 2.36 14.89 -2.36
N GLU A 729 2.43 15.76 -3.38
CA GLU A 729 3.34 16.90 -3.39
C GLU A 729 3.06 17.87 -2.24
N LYS A 730 1.79 18.24 -2.02
CA LYS A 730 1.36 19.09 -0.90
C LYS A 730 1.69 18.46 0.46
N ILE A 731 1.47 17.15 0.61
CA ILE A 731 1.85 16.40 1.82
C ILE A 731 3.38 16.42 2.01
N GLN A 732 4.15 16.21 0.95
CA GLN A 732 5.61 16.23 0.99
C GLN A 732 6.16 17.61 1.36
N GLU A 733 5.53 18.69 0.88
CA GLU A 733 5.87 20.07 1.23
C GLU A 733 5.57 20.38 2.71
N ILE A 734 4.44 19.89 3.24
CA ILE A 734 4.13 20.00 4.67
C ILE A 734 5.15 19.21 5.52
N ILE A 735 5.56 18.03 5.06
CA ILE A 735 6.56 17.19 5.74
C ILE A 735 7.96 17.85 5.70
N SER A 736 8.38 18.43 4.58
CA SER A 736 9.68 19.12 4.48
C SER A 736 9.71 20.34 5.40
N ARG A 737 8.66 21.17 5.36
CA ARG A 737 8.50 22.35 6.23
C ARG A 737 8.50 21.97 7.72
N ASN A 738 7.82 20.90 8.10
CA ASN A 738 7.84 20.39 9.49
C ASN A 738 9.23 19.88 9.91
N LYS A 739 9.94 19.15 9.04
CA LYS A 739 11.33 18.71 9.30
C LYS A 739 12.29 19.91 9.45
N GLU A 740 12.10 20.97 8.69
CA GLU A 740 12.88 22.21 8.85
C GLU A 740 12.58 22.93 10.17
N PHE A 741 11.31 23.01 10.57
CA PHE A 741 10.93 23.54 11.89
C PHE A 741 11.54 22.74 13.03
N GLU A 742 11.47 21.40 12.99
CA GLU A 742 12.09 20.53 14.00
C GLU A 742 13.62 20.69 14.03
N ALA A 743 14.27 20.71 12.86
CA ALA A 743 15.72 20.90 12.75
C ALA A 743 16.19 22.29 13.19
N THR A 744 15.35 23.34 13.11
CA THR A 744 15.67 24.67 13.63
C THR A 744 15.41 24.79 15.15
N GLU A 745 14.36 24.14 15.66
CA GLU A 745 14.12 23.93 17.10
C GLU A 745 15.30 23.22 17.77
N GLU A 746 15.74 22.08 17.23
CA GLU A 746 16.88 21.33 17.73
C GLU A 746 18.17 22.17 17.73
N ARG A 747 18.46 22.88 16.64
CA ARG A 747 19.63 23.78 16.56
C ARG A 747 19.57 24.87 17.64
N LYS A 748 18.39 25.47 17.89
CA LYS A 748 18.19 26.46 18.96
C LYS A 748 18.38 25.84 20.35
N ARG A 749 17.92 24.61 20.59
CA ARG A 749 18.12 23.88 21.87
C ARG A 749 19.59 23.56 22.11
N LYS A 750 20.28 22.99 21.11
CA LYS A 750 21.72 22.65 21.16
C LYS A 750 22.60 23.90 21.31
N ALA A 751 22.30 24.99 20.61
CA ALA A 751 22.99 26.27 20.76
C ALA A 751 22.84 26.83 22.20
N LYS A 752 21.63 26.82 22.77
CA LYS A 752 21.39 27.26 24.16
C LYS A 752 22.16 26.42 25.18
N GLN A 753 22.26 25.10 24.99
CA GLN A 753 23.05 24.23 25.87
C GLN A 753 24.56 24.54 25.81
N LEU A 754 25.10 24.75 24.61
CA LEU A 754 26.51 25.11 24.41
C LEU A 754 26.84 26.49 25.00
N ASP A 755 25.94 27.47 24.88
CA ASP A 755 26.09 28.78 25.53
C ASP A 755 26.00 28.70 27.06
N LEU A 756 25.14 27.83 27.60
CA LEU A 756 25.08 27.57 29.05
C LEU A 756 26.41 26.99 29.55
N GLN A 757 26.94 25.95 28.88
CA GLN A 757 28.22 25.34 29.22
C GLN A 757 29.38 26.34 29.11
N ARG A 758 29.42 27.18 28.07
CA ARG A 758 30.43 28.26 27.94
C ARG A 758 30.33 29.25 29.11
N LYS A 759 29.12 29.60 29.53
CA LYS A 759 28.87 30.54 30.63
C LYS A 759 29.22 29.93 31.99
N GLU A 760 29.00 28.64 32.20
CA GLU A 760 29.45 27.91 33.39
C GLU A 760 30.98 27.78 33.44
N MET A 761 31.63 27.42 32.33
CA MET A 761 33.10 27.41 32.23
C MET A 761 33.71 28.80 32.48
N SER A 762 33.04 29.89 32.04
CA SER A 762 33.51 31.26 32.33
C SER A 762 33.35 31.70 33.80
N ARG A 763 32.57 30.95 34.60
CA ARG A 763 32.22 31.32 35.98
C ARG A 763 33.10 30.71 37.06
N ASN A 764 34.05 29.83 36.72
CA ASN A 764 34.86 29.12 37.71
C ASN A 764 36.40 29.28 37.50
N PRO A 765 36.97 30.48 37.73
CA PRO A 765 38.39 30.75 37.50
C PRO A 765 39.28 30.54 38.76
N THR A 766 39.12 29.43 39.48
CA THR A 766 40.01 29.08 40.61
C THR A 766 40.24 27.57 40.71
N GLY A 767 41.40 27.10 40.25
CA GLY A 767 41.78 25.70 40.39
C GLY A 767 43.06 25.28 39.65
N MET A 768 44.18 25.24 40.38
CA MET A 768 45.42 24.48 40.10
C MET A 768 46.44 25.01 39.06
N GLY A 769 47.66 25.28 39.53
CA GLY A 769 48.88 24.78 38.86
C GLY A 769 49.71 25.75 37.99
N SER A 770 50.45 26.68 38.61
CA SER A 770 51.50 27.47 37.93
C SER A 770 52.91 26.90 38.15
N THR A 771 53.57 26.43 37.08
CA THR A 771 55.03 26.45 36.83
C THR A 771 55.31 25.89 35.42
N GLY A 772 56.20 26.42 34.57
CA GLY A 772 56.94 27.68 34.62
C GLY A 772 57.66 27.98 33.28
N ARG A 773 57.83 29.27 32.98
CA ARG A 773 58.75 29.95 32.03
C ARG A 773 59.23 29.25 30.73
N SER A 774 59.02 29.98 29.61
CA SER A 774 60.08 30.48 28.69
C SER A 774 59.93 30.12 27.20
N GLY A 775 59.68 31.15 26.39
CA GLY A 775 60.25 31.27 25.04
C GLY A 775 59.28 31.13 23.86
N GLY A 776 59.34 32.08 22.93
CA GLY A 776 58.81 31.93 21.56
C GLY A 776 57.57 32.77 21.24
N SER A 777 57.78 33.89 20.54
CA SER A 777 56.72 34.53 19.77
C SER A 777 56.32 33.63 18.59
N HIS A 778 55.04 33.29 18.48
CA HIS A 778 54.40 33.02 17.19
C HIS A 778 52.90 33.28 17.28
N SER A 779 52.43 34.26 16.51
CA SER A 779 51.01 34.51 16.25
C SER A 779 50.46 33.44 15.30
N SER A 780 49.73 32.46 15.83
CA SER A 780 48.99 31.50 15.02
C SER A 780 47.56 32.01 14.72
N HIS A 781 47.34 32.42 13.47
CA HIS A 781 45.99 32.60 12.94
C HIS A 781 45.22 31.27 13.02
N PHE A 782 44.00 31.29 13.54
CA PHE A 782 43.04 30.22 13.30
C PHE A 782 42.32 30.49 11.97
N PRO A 783 42.19 29.49 11.08
CA PRO A 783 41.60 29.69 9.76
C PRO A 783 40.08 29.88 9.84
N THR A 784 39.59 30.96 9.24
CA THR A 784 38.16 31.14 8.96
C THR A 784 37.73 30.09 7.94
N TYR A 785 36.82 29.20 8.32
CA TYR A 785 36.21 28.25 7.38
C TYR A 785 35.22 28.98 6.47
N THR A 786 35.69 29.41 5.30
CA THR A 786 34.85 29.81 4.18
C THR A 786 34.40 28.55 3.43
N PRO A 787 33.09 28.25 3.34
CA PRO A 787 32.62 27.10 2.57
C PRO A 787 32.91 27.30 1.08
N THR A 788 33.40 26.25 0.41
CA THR A 788 33.64 26.26 -1.03
C THR A 788 32.33 26.31 -1.80
N PRO A 789 32.22 27.15 -2.86
CA PRO A 789 31.03 27.16 -3.71
C PRO A 789 30.94 25.84 -4.49
N LYS A 790 29.74 25.24 -4.52
CA LYS A 790 29.43 24.16 -5.46
C LYS A 790 29.33 24.74 -6.88
N PRO A 791 29.80 24.03 -7.92
CA PRO A 791 29.50 24.43 -9.29
C PRO A 791 27.99 24.35 -9.53
N VAL A 792 27.42 25.43 -10.08
CA VAL A 792 26.03 25.45 -10.54
C VAL A 792 25.99 24.73 -11.88
N VAL A 793 25.39 23.54 -11.91
CA VAL A 793 24.83 23.00 -13.15
C VAL A 793 23.55 23.79 -13.41
N ALA A 794 23.44 24.37 -14.60
CA ALA A 794 22.31 25.23 -14.95
C ALA A 794 21.14 24.36 -15.43
N ASP A 795 20.24 24.01 -14.52
CA ASP A 795 18.87 23.66 -14.91
C ASP A 795 18.08 24.96 -15.11
N SER A 796 17.70 25.17 -16.36
CA SER A 796 16.99 26.37 -16.80
C SER A 796 15.48 26.18 -16.71
N TYR A 797 14.90 26.46 -15.55
CA TYR A 797 13.53 27.02 -15.42
C TYR A 797 13.33 27.43 -13.96
N ASP A 798 13.31 28.74 -13.71
CA ASP A 798 12.59 29.41 -12.62
C ASP A 798 12.99 30.89 -12.59
N THR A 799 12.08 31.73 -13.08
CA THR A 799 12.14 33.19 -13.01
C THR A 799 10.72 33.67 -12.71
N TYR A 800 10.59 34.85 -12.09
CA TYR A 800 9.43 35.29 -11.30
C TYR A 800 9.37 34.55 -9.95
N GLU A 801 9.61 35.17 -8.78
CA GLU A 801 9.27 36.54 -8.40
C GLU A 801 10.40 37.42 -7.83
N LYS A 802 10.12 38.72 -7.78
CA LYS A 802 11.07 39.80 -7.49
C LYS A 802 10.83 40.40 -6.10
N LYS A 803 11.53 39.91 -5.06
CA LYS A 803 11.49 40.51 -3.71
C LYS A 803 11.95 41.97 -3.72
N LYS A 804 11.12 42.88 -3.19
CA LYS A 804 11.53 44.25 -2.80
C LYS A 804 12.12 44.25 -1.39
N THR A 805 13.21 45.00 -1.22
CA THR A 805 13.96 45.16 0.04
C THR A 805 13.70 46.52 0.70
N PHE A 806 13.52 46.53 2.01
CA PHE A 806 13.78 47.64 2.94
C PHE A 806 14.05 47.03 4.32
N SER A 807 14.76 47.60 5.30
CA SER A 807 15.79 48.66 5.44
C SER A 807 16.05 48.81 6.96
N SER A 808 17.16 49.42 7.39
CA SER A 808 17.52 49.60 8.82
C SER A 808 17.58 51.10 9.21
N ALA A 809 17.79 51.57 10.47
CA ALA A 809 18.34 50.92 11.67
C ALA A 809 17.69 51.43 13.02
N PRO A 810 18.35 51.87 14.15
CA PRO A 810 17.92 51.44 15.50
C PRO A 810 17.86 52.49 16.66
N LYS A 811 17.54 52.00 17.89
CA LYS A 811 17.82 52.51 19.26
C LYS A 811 16.79 53.40 20.01
N GLY A 812 16.56 53.09 21.29
CA GLY A 812 16.00 54.02 22.31
C GLY A 812 15.62 53.35 23.66
N LYS A 813 16.29 53.69 24.77
CA LYS A 813 16.15 53.09 26.13
C LYS A 813 14.79 53.34 26.82
N GLY A 814 14.38 52.41 27.70
CA GLY A 814 13.42 52.66 28.80
C GLY A 814 13.32 51.48 29.79
N MET A 815 13.44 51.73 31.10
CA MET A 815 13.27 50.73 32.18
C MET A 815 11.88 50.87 32.82
N GLN A 816 11.09 49.80 32.88
CA GLN A 816 9.98 49.67 33.83
C GLN A 816 9.65 48.18 34.11
N LEU A 817 9.21 47.88 35.33
CA LEU A 817 8.94 46.51 35.78
C LEU A 817 7.47 46.11 35.56
N GLY A 818 7.26 44.97 34.90
CA GLY A 818 5.96 44.30 34.82
C GLY A 818 6.11 42.98 34.07
N ARG A 819 6.03 41.83 34.75
CA ARG A 819 6.14 40.50 34.11
C ARG A 819 4.77 40.04 33.59
N LYS A 820 4.70 39.79 32.27
CA LYS A 820 3.84 38.76 31.66
C LYS A 820 4.72 37.86 30.78
N SER A 821 4.26 36.64 30.48
CA SER A 821 5.09 35.60 29.85
C SER A 821 5.27 35.81 28.34
N LYS A 822 6.51 35.67 27.89
CA LYS A 822 6.98 35.97 26.53
C LYS A 822 6.53 34.98 25.43
N THR A 823 5.50 34.19 25.70
CA THR A 823 4.93 33.17 24.81
C THR A 823 3.69 33.67 24.07
N THR A 824 2.95 34.63 24.64
CA THR A 824 1.67 35.10 24.08
C THR A 824 1.87 36.20 23.04
N GLU A 825 2.73 37.19 23.31
CA GLU A 825 2.97 38.34 22.40
C GLU A 825 3.55 37.92 21.04
N MET A 826 4.32 36.82 20.97
CA MET A 826 4.85 36.32 19.70
C MET A 826 3.78 35.60 18.86
N PHE A 827 2.72 35.08 19.50
CA PHE A 827 1.61 34.42 18.81
C PHE A 827 0.69 35.46 18.17
N ASP A 828 0.40 36.57 18.89
CA ASP A 828 -0.41 37.67 18.36
C ASP A 828 0.31 38.47 17.28
N GLN A 829 1.65 38.60 17.31
CA GLN A 829 2.40 39.19 16.20
C GLN A 829 2.37 38.31 14.94
N VAL A 830 2.51 36.99 15.06
CA VAL A 830 2.39 36.08 13.90
C VAL A 830 0.97 36.06 13.34
N ARG A 831 -0.06 36.17 14.19
CA ARG A 831 -1.46 36.26 13.76
C ARG A 831 -1.78 37.56 13.01
N ASN A 832 -1.16 38.67 13.39
CA ASN A 832 -1.39 39.98 12.77
C ASN A 832 -0.52 40.27 11.53
N GLU A 833 0.48 39.44 11.23
CA GLU A 833 1.25 39.52 9.96
C GLU A 833 0.66 38.66 8.83
N LEU A 834 -0.37 37.85 9.11
CA LEU A 834 -1.14 37.10 8.12
C LEU A 834 -2.32 37.92 7.60
N SER A 835 -2.22 38.42 6.37
CA SER A 835 -3.37 38.96 5.64
C SER A 835 -4.35 37.84 5.25
N PRO A 836 -5.67 38.09 5.21
CA PRO A 836 -6.69 37.04 5.28
C PRO A 836 -7.04 36.39 3.91
N GLU A 837 -6.02 35.94 3.16
CA GLU A 837 -6.19 35.32 1.83
C GLU A 837 -5.54 33.93 1.71
N ALA A 838 -5.18 33.29 2.82
CA ALA A 838 -4.42 32.02 2.83
C ALA A 838 -5.03 30.87 3.68
N GLU A 839 -6.32 30.93 4.03
CA GLU A 839 -7.02 29.82 4.72
C GLU A 839 -8.04 29.06 3.82
N GLU A 840 -8.22 29.44 2.55
CA GLU A 840 -8.87 28.58 1.56
C GLU A 840 -7.84 27.81 0.72
N ARG A 841 -7.61 26.53 1.08
CA ARG A 841 -7.29 25.35 0.20
C ARG A 841 -6.41 24.30 0.90
N ALA A 842 -7.03 23.46 1.72
CA ALA A 842 -6.50 22.15 2.09
C ALA A 842 -7.65 21.12 2.19
N PRO A 843 -7.75 20.13 1.29
CA PRO A 843 -8.76 19.09 1.38
C PRO A 843 -8.23 17.86 2.13
N LEU A 844 -9.08 17.28 2.98
CA LEU A 844 -8.96 15.90 3.46
C LEU A 844 -10.20 15.13 3.02
N VAL A 845 -9.98 13.95 2.44
CA VAL A 845 -10.97 13.20 1.67
C VAL A 845 -11.62 12.11 2.54
N GLN A 846 -12.96 12.07 2.60
CA GLN A 846 -13.73 10.84 2.36
C GLN A 846 -15.23 11.08 2.11
N ALA A 847 -15.69 10.60 0.94
CA ALA A 847 -17.04 10.19 0.54
C ALA A 847 -18.28 10.91 1.13
N GLN A 848 -19.04 11.60 0.26
CA GLN A 848 -20.35 11.05 -0.17
C GLN A 848 -20.95 11.70 -1.43
N GLU A 849 -21.79 10.87 -2.05
CA GLU A 849 -22.96 11.12 -2.90
C GLU A 849 -23.43 12.56 -3.20
N THR A 850 -23.88 12.74 -4.44
CA THR A 850 -24.40 13.98 -5.02
C THR A 850 -25.81 14.35 -4.56
N ALA A 851 -25.98 15.62 -4.17
CA ALA A 851 -27.22 16.38 -4.38
C ALA A 851 -26.90 17.87 -4.60
N ALA A 852 -27.46 18.46 -5.65
CA ALA A 852 -27.53 19.91 -5.91
C ALA A 852 -29.02 20.33 -5.84
N SER A 853 -29.49 21.57 -5.70
CA SER A 853 -29.01 22.96 -5.90
C SER A 853 -29.80 23.87 -4.89
N PRO A 854 -29.92 25.22 -4.99
CA PRO A 854 -29.30 26.24 -5.85
C PRO A 854 -28.64 27.40 -5.06
N ARG A 855 -28.31 28.51 -5.75
CA ARG A 855 -27.63 29.70 -5.22
C ARG A 855 -28.56 30.93 -5.21
N GLN A 856 -28.17 31.95 -4.44
CA GLN A 856 -28.86 33.24 -4.17
C GLN A 856 -29.94 33.14 -3.06
N SER A 857 -30.04 34.05 -2.07
CA SER A 857 -29.23 35.26 -1.79
C SER A 857 -29.34 35.72 -0.31
N PHE A 858 -28.50 36.71 0.04
CA PHE A 858 -28.51 37.55 1.26
C PHE A 858 -28.16 36.96 2.65
N SER A 859 -27.64 37.88 3.45
CA SER A 859 -27.04 37.74 4.77
C SER A 859 -28.01 37.27 5.87
N GLY A 860 -27.61 36.25 6.62
CA GLY A 860 -28.22 35.89 7.89
C GLY A 860 -27.19 35.22 8.81
N ASP A 861 -27.25 35.50 10.11
CA ASP A 861 -26.33 34.95 11.12
C ASP A 861 -26.29 33.42 11.06
N ARG A 862 -25.12 32.86 10.71
CA ARG A 862 -24.89 31.42 10.74
C ARG A 862 -24.70 30.95 12.19
N LYS A 863 -25.81 30.72 12.87
CA LYS A 863 -25.83 30.04 14.18
C LYS A 863 -25.17 28.66 14.08
N ALA A 864 -24.51 28.26 15.15
CA ALA A 864 -23.59 27.12 15.16
C ALA A 864 -24.28 25.74 15.01
N ILE A 865 -25.60 25.69 15.14
CA ILE A 865 -26.44 24.52 14.88
C ILE A 865 -27.50 24.91 13.84
N GLN A 866 -27.62 24.12 12.78
CA GLN A 866 -28.62 24.28 11.73
C GLN A 866 -29.54 23.06 11.69
N VAL A 867 -30.84 23.31 11.61
CA VAL A 867 -31.90 22.30 11.51
C VAL A 867 -32.69 22.58 10.24
N THR A 868 -32.78 21.61 9.34
CA THR A 868 -33.61 21.68 8.13
C THR A 868 -34.73 20.63 8.25
N ILE A 869 -35.98 21.06 8.11
CA ILE A 869 -37.17 20.22 8.00
C ILE A 869 -37.53 20.18 6.51
N SER A 870 -37.42 19.01 5.88
CA SER A 870 -37.83 18.80 4.49
C SER A 870 -39.05 17.89 4.40
N GLU A 871 -40.00 18.24 3.54
CA GLU A 871 -41.11 17.38 3.14
C GLU A 871 -41.27 17.37 1.62
N GLN A 872 -41.51 16.17 1.08
CA GLN A 872 -41.89 15.95 -0.31
C GLN A 872 -43.32 15.42 -0.36
N ILE A 873 -44.19 16.16 -1.04
CA ILE A 873 -45.58 15.81 -1.29
C ILE A 873 -45.66 15.05 -2.61
N SER A 874 -46.37 13.93 -2.61
CA SER A 874 -46.69 13.14 -3.80
C SER A 874 -48.18 12.81 -3.80
N ALA A 875 -48.87 13.08 -4.90
CA ALA A 875 -50.30 12.85 -5.02
C ALA A 875 -50.67 12.44 -6.44
N GLU A 876 -51.68 11.58 -6.56
CA GLU A 876 -52.29 11.22 -7.84
C GLU A 876 -53.78 11.57 -7.78
N LEU A 877 -54.19 12.52 -8.61
CA LEU A 877 -55.56 12.99 -8.77
C LEU A 877 -56.20 12.39 -10.03
N SER A 878 -57.52 12.27 -10.05
CA SER A 878 -58.29 12.13 -11.29
C SER A 878 -58.67 13.50 -11.85
N ARG A 879 -58.95 13.55 -13.16
CA ARG A 879 -59.53 14.72 -13.85
C ARG A 879 -60.75 15.37 -13.16
N ASP A 880 -61.51 14.58 -12.39
CA ASP A 880 -62.74 14.99 -11.69
C ASP A 880 -62.46 15.43 -10.22
N GLY A 881 -61.21 15.78 -9.88
CA GLY A 881 -60.78 16.17 -8.53
C GLY A 881 -60.58 15.02 -7.52
N GLY A 882 -60.86 13.77 -7.91
CA GLY A 882 -60.82 12.61 -7.02
C GLY A 882 -59.40 12.12 -6.72
N MET A 883 -59.01 12.10 -5.45
CA MET A 883 -57.68 11.66 -5.01
C MET A 883 -57.54 10.11 -5.01
N LYS A 884 -56.68 9.58 -5.90
CA LYS A 884 -56.37 8.14 -6.02
C LYS A 884 -55.30 7.69 -5.03
N SER A 885 -54.24 8.49 -4.87
CA SER A 885 -53.18 8.24 -3.90
C SER A 885 -52.62 9.55 -3.34
N PHE A 886 -52.19 9.51 -2.08
CA PHE A 886 -51.56 10.65 -1.41
C PHE A 886 -50.49 10.14 -0.45
N GLU A 887 -49.31 10.73 -0.53
CA GLU A 887 -48.17 10.39 0.30
C GLU A 887 -47.31 11.61 0.59
N VAL A 888 -47.02 11.83 1.87
CA VAL A 888 -46.02 12.80 2.33
C VAL A 888 -44.87 12.05 2.96
N LYS A 889 -43.67 12.29 2.44
CA LYS A 889 -42.39 11.84 3.04
C LYS A 889 -41.67 13.05 3.58
N GLY A 890 -41.14 12.98 4.79
CA GLY A 890 -40.32 14.06 5.33
C GLY A 890 -39.14 13.58 6.14
N ASP A 891 -38.16 14.46 6.30
CA ASP A 891 -36.99 14.23 7.11
C ASP A 891 -36.47 15.49 7.83
N LEU A 892 -36.00 15.27 9.06
CA LEU A 892 -35.38 16.28 9.90
C LEU A 892 -33.87 16.10 9.80
N GLN A 893 -33.19 17.07 9.22
CA GLN A 893 -31.76 17.06 9.02
C GLN A 893 -31.08 18.01 10.01
N LEU A 894 -30.08 17.50 10.73
CA LEU A 894 -29.26 18.24 11.67
C LEU A 894 -27.86 18.45 11.08
N LYS A 895 -27.35 19.68 11.15
CA LYS A 895 -25.99 20.04 10.76
C LYS A 895 -25.36 20.91 11.84
N ILE A 896 -24.24 20.47 12.40
CA ILE A 896 -23.53 21.20 13.46
C ILE A 896 -22.26 21.81 12.88
N LEU A 897 -22.11 23.12 13.00
CA LEU A 897 -20.94 23.86 12.47
C LEU A 897 -19.81 23.98 13.51
N ASP A 898 -20.10 23.88 14.81
CA ASP A 898 -19.12 23.95 15.89
C ASP A 898 -18.97 22.60 16.63
N GLN A 899 -17.76 22.05 16.63
CA GLN A 899 -17.42 20.78 17.30
C GLN A 899 -17.67 20.81 18.82
N THR A 900 -17.60 21.98 19.48
CA THR A 900 -17.87 22.12 20.92
C THR A 900 -19.35 21.87 21.25
N LEU A 901 -20.25 22.12 20.29
CA LEU A 901 -21.69 21.93 20.41
C LEU A 901 -22.15 20.57 19.84
N SER A 902 -21.23 19.63 19.61
CA SER A 902 -21.53 18.31 19.03
C SER A 902 -22.37 17.39 19.93
N LYS A 903 -22.37 17.60 21.24
CA LYS A 903 -23.09 16.77 22.23
C LYS A 903 -24.40 17.43 22.66
N VAL A 904 -25.39 17.42 21.78
CA VAL A 904 -26.72 18.02 22.00
C VAL A 904 -27.85 17.00 22.06
N LYS A 905 -28.93 17.37 22.76
CA LYS A 905 -30.24 16.74 22.68
C LYS A 905 -31.24 17.75 22.08
N LEU A 906 -32.14 17.27 21.24
CA LEU A 906 -33.18 18.07 20.58
C LEU A 906 -34.55 17.66 21.13
N ASN A 907 -35.31 18.62 21.63
CA ASN A 907 -36.71 18.42 22.00
C ASN A 907 -37.58 18.68 20.76
N ILE A 908 -38.52 17.78 20.46
CA ILE A 908 -39.29 17.80 19.21
C ILE A 908 -40.78 17.67 19.51
N SER A 909 -41.58 18.55 18.91
CA SER A 909 -43.03 18.46 18.89
C SER A 909 -43.50 17.71 17.64
N ALA A 910 -43.58 16.38 17.75
CA ALA A 910 -44.05 15.48 16.69
C ALA A 910 -45.33 14.74 17.08
N ASN A 911 -46.41 14.90 16.32
CA ASN A 911 -47.66 14.17 16.59
C ASN A 911 -47.59 12.73 16.05
N THR A 912 -47.55 11.74 16.95
CA THR A 912 -47.30 10.33 16.58
C THR A 912 -48.53 9.55 16.11
N SER A 913 -49.73 10.15 16.11
CA SER A 913 -50.94 9.52 15.57
C SER A 913 -51.00 9.54 14.04
N ASP A 914 -50.42 10.55 13.39
CA ASP A 914 -50.76 10.90 12.00
C ASP A 914 -49.68 10.46 10.99
N ALA A 915 -48.50 10.04 11.47
CA ALA A 915 -47.37 9.65 10.62
C ALA A 915 -46.50 8.55 11.24
N GLN A 916 -45.87 7.72 10.39
CA GLN A 916 -44.93 6.69 10.81
C GLN A 916 -43.51 7.23 10.92
N PHE A 917 -43.01 7.41 12.15
CA PHE A 917 -41.68 7.92 12.43
C PHE A 917 -40.59 6.83 12.46
N ARG A 918 -39.41 7.16 11.93
CA ARG A 918 -38.19 6.33 11.97
C ARG A 918 -36.97 7.19 12.33
N THR A 919 -36.33 6.88 13.46
CA THR A 919 -35.08 7.53 13.89
C THR A 919 -33.84 6.92 13.21
N HIS A 920 -32.77 7.70 13.08
CA HIS A 920 -31.47 7.22 12.60
C HIS A 920 -30.90 6.09 13.50
N PRO A 921 -30.16 5.07 13.00
CA PRO A 921 -29.69 3.95 13.80
C PRO A 921 -28.86 4.30 15.05
N ASN A 922 -28.14 5.42 15.01
CA ASN A 922 -27.32 5.92 16.13
C ASN A 922 -28.11 6.75 17.17
N VAL A 923 -29.36 7.12 16.87
CA VAL A 923 -30.26 7.87 17.78
C VAL A 923 -30.99 6.89 18.70
N ASP A 924 -31.21 7.27 19.96
CA ASP A 924 -31.95 6.46 20.92
C ASP A 924 -33.46 6.48 20.60
N ARG A 925 -33.93 5.35 20.05
CA ARG A 925 -35.34 5.14 19.68
C ARG A 925 -36.26 5.02 20.89
N ALA A 926 -35.78 4.53 22.03
CA ALA A 926 -36.61 4.41 23.24
C ALA A 926 -36.88 5.79 23.83
N LEU A 927 -35.85 6.65 23.82
CA LEU A 927 -35.91 8.02 24.32
C LEU A 927 -36.79 8.91 23.42
N PHE A 928 -36.71 8.75 22.08
CA PHE A 928 -37.65 9.40 21.15
C PHE A 928 -39.10 8.93 21.37
N ASN A 929 -39.36 7.62 21.40
CA ASN A 929 -40.71 7.09 21.55
C ASN A 929 -41.38 7.44 22.90
N GLY A 930 -40.59 7.68 23.96
CA GLY A 930 -41.11 7.96 25.30
C GLY A 930 -41.19 9.44 25.68
N GLN A 931 -40.37 10.31 25.07
CA GLN A 931 -40.25 11.73 25.45
C GLN A 931 -40.17 12.70 24.26
N SER A 932 -40.24 12.21 23.02
CA SER A 932 -40.06 13.00 21.79
C SER A 932 -38.74 13.78 21.74
N VAL A 933 -37.69 13.22 22.34
CA VAL A 933 -36.33 13.81 22.34
C VAL A 933 -35.40 13.00 21.45
N ILE A 934 -34.58 13.69 20.66
CA ILE A 934 -33.51 13.08 19.84
C ILE A 934 -32.16 13.28 20.52
N GLN A 935 -31.50 12.16 20.79
CA GLN A 935 -30.17 12.08 21.38
C GLN A 935 -29.44 10.85 20.83
N LEU A 936 -28.10 10.88 20.74
CA LEU A 936 -27.30 9.70 20.39
C LEU A 936 -27.32 8.65 21.51
N LYS A 937 -27.37 7.36 21.12
CA LYS A 937 -27.29 6.21 22.04
C LYS A 937 -26.01 6.18 22.87
N ASP A 938 -24.90 6.63 22.27
CA ASP A 938 -23.60 6.71 22.93
C ASP A 938 -23.29 8.17 23.26
N GLN A 939 -23.46 8.53 24.53
CA GLN A 939 -23.24 9.89 25.04
C GLN A 939 -21.74 10.27 25.10
N SER A 940 -20.81 9.32 24.91
CA SER A 940 -19.40 9.65 24.76
C SER A 940 -19.08 10.30 23.40
N ARG A 941 -19.95 10.07 22.40
CA ARG A 941 -19.81 10.54 21.02
C ARG A 941 -20.77 11.70 20.74
N GLY A 942 -20.27 12.75 20.09
CA GLY A 942 -21.09 13.84 19.55
C GLY A 942 -21.57 13.56 18.12
N PHE A 943 -22.57 14.31 17.67
CA PHE A 943 -22.91 14.40 16.25
C PHE A 943 -21.72 15.01 15.47
N PRO A 944 -21.39 14.50 14.27
CA PRO A 944 -20.23 14.98 13.51
C PRO A 944 -20.41 16.41 12.98
N GLN A 945 -19.32 17.19 13.04
CA GLN A 945 -19.27 18.55 12.55
C GLN A 945 -19.31 18.62 11.01
N ASN A 946 -19.93 19.67 10.47
CA ASN A 946 -20.09 20.00 9.06
C ASN A 946 -20.82 18.96 8.17
N GLN A 947 -21.24 17.82 8.73
CA GLN A 947 -22.07 16.83 8.06
C GLN A 947 -23.56 17.10 8.35
N GLN A 948 -24.40 16.96 7.33
CA GLN A 948 -25.85 17.07 7.42
C GLN A 948 -26.45 15.67 7.55
N ILE A 949 -27.13 15.38 8.67
CA ILE A 949 -27.61 14.04 9.01
C ILE A 949 -29.12 14.08 9.23
N GLY A 950 -29.85 13.26 8.47
CA GLY A 950 -31.26 12.96 8.75
C GLY A 950 -31.40 12.19 10.06
N VAL A 951 -31.79 12.87 11.14
CA VAL A 951 -31.94 12.29 12.49
C VAL A 951 -33.29 11.62 12.68
N LEU A 952 -34.32 12.11 12.00
CA LEU A 952 -35.68 11.60 11.97
C LEU A 952 -36.19 11.58 10.53
N ARG A 953 -36.96 10.55 10.17
CA ARG A 953 -37.73 10.48 8.92
C ARG A 953 -39.16 10.10 9.24
N TRP A 954 -40.13 10.63 8.50
CA TRP A 954 -41.54 10.26 8.61
C TRP A 954 -42.15 9.98 7.24
N ARG A 955 -43.23 9.19 7.27
CA ARG A 955 -44.08 8.89 6.13
C ARG A 955 -45.52 8.90 6.60
N THR A 956 -46.39 9.61 5.90
CA THR A 956 -47.84 9.47 6.04
C THR A 956 -48.49 9.26 4.68
N THR A 957 -49.61 8.55 4.69
CA THR A 957 -50.50 8.31 3.53
C THR A 957 -51.95 8.67 3.87
N THR A 958 -52.14 9.45 4.95
CA THR A 958 -53.43 9.89 5.46
C THR A 958 -53.42 11.41 5.54
N GLY A 959 -54.18 12.06 4.68
CA GLY A 959 -54.28 13.51 4.55
C GLY A 959 -55.05 13.87 3.28
N GLU A 960 -55.35 15.15 3.12
CA GLU A 960 -56.03 15.70 1.95
C GLU A 960 -55.03 16.45 1.08
N ALA A 961 -55.27 16.48 -0.23
CA ALA A 961 -54.37 17.10 -1.20
C ALA A 961 -54.51 18.64 -1.12
N PRO A 962 -53.43 19.44 -1.05
CA PRO A 962 -53.55 20.89 -0.85
C PRO A 962 -54.28 21.65 -1.97
N LEU A 963 -54.25 21.14 -3.21
CA LEU A 963 -54.91 21.71 -4.38
C LEU A 963 -55.73 20.62 -5.12
N SER A 964 -57.05 20.72 -5.12
CA SER A 964 -57.89 19.95 -6.04
C SER A 964 -57.84 20.59 -7.42
N PHE A 965 -58.00 19.77 -8.46
CA PHE A 965 -58.07 20.20 -9.85
C PHE A 965 -59.24 19.53 -10.56
N THR A 966 -60.02 20.31 -11.31
CA THR A 966 -61.12 19.82 -12.15
C THR A 966 -60.81 20.19 -13.60
N ILE A 967 -60.80 19.21 -14.49
CA ILE A 967 -60.37 19.41 -15.89
C ILE A 967 -61.51 19.03 -16.84
N TRP A 968 -61.96 20.01 -17.60
CA TRP A 968 -62.99 19.86 -18.63
C TRP A 968 -62.33 19.83 -20.01
N VAL A 969 -62.45 18.70 -20.72
CA VAL A 969 -61.98 18.55 -22.10
C VAL A 969 -63.20 18.50 -23.02
N ASN A 970 -63.35 19.51 -23.88
CA ASN A 970 -64.47 19.66 -24.81
C ASN A 970 -63.98 19.59 -26.26
N ALA A 971 -64.62 18.75 -27.09
CA ALA A 971 -64.31 18.71 -28.52
C ALA A 971 -64.74 20.02 -29.21
N GLY A 972 -63.81 20.66 -29.92
CA GLY A 972 -64.00 21.93 -30.61
C GLY A 972 -64.87 21.84 -31.86
N SER A 973 -65.16 22.99 -32.46
CA SER A 973 -66.04 23.09 -33.65
C SER A 973 -65.44 22.50 -34.94
N SER A 974 -64.16 22.10 -34.91
CA SER A 974 -63.43 21.52 -36.04
C SER A 974 -62.76 20.21 -35.62
N ARG A 975 -62.72 19.24 -36.54
CA ARG A 975 -62.21 17.89 -36.27
C ARG A 975 -60.72 17.93 -35.93
N GLY A 976 -60.36 17.47 -34.73
CA GLY A 976 -58.98 17.44 -34.21
C GLY A 976 -58.73 18.45 -33.09
N LYS A 977 -59.55 19.50 -32.97
CA LYS A 977 -59.37 20.52 -31.93
C LYS A 977 -60.13 20.20 -30.65
N TYR A 978 -59.51 20.52 -29.52
CA TYR A 978 -60.05 20.40 -28.17
C TYR A 978 -59.88 21.74 -27.44
N ASN A 979 -60.91 22.15 -26.71
CA ASN A 979 -60.82 23.23 -25.73
C ASN A 979 -60.73 22.59 -24.33
N VAL A 980 -59.69 22.96 -23.58
CA VAL A 980 -59.39 22.41 -22.26
C VAL A 980 -59.46 23.54 -21.24
N THR A 981 -60.36 23.38 -20.25
CA THR A 981 -60.47 24.25 -19.08
C THR A 981 -59.90 23.52 -17.87
N VAL A 982 -58.88 24.09 -17.22
CA VAL A 982 -58.25 23.56 -16.00
C VAL A 982 -58.59 24.47 -14.83
N GLU A 983 -59.46 24.00 -13.94
CA GLU A 983 -59.87 24.71 -12.72
C GLU A 983 -59.07 24.17 -11.52
N TYR A 984 -58.62 25.04 -10.61
CA TYR A 984 -58.06 24.63 -9.32
C TYR A 984 -58.88 25.17 -8.14
N GLU A 985 -58.82 24.46 -7.02
CA GLU A 985 -59.40 24.87 -5.73
C GLU A 985 -58.43 24.55 -4.58
N LEU A 986 -58.16 25.55 -3.74
CA LEU A 986 -57.29 25.43 -2.57
C LEU A 986 -58.07 24.77 -1.43
N SER A 987 -57.68 23.56 -1.06
CA SER A 987 -58.34 22.78 0.01
C SER A 987 -57.72 22.97 1.41
N SER A 988 -56.73 23.87 1.55
CA SER A 988 -55.94 24.02 2.78
C SER A 988 -55.72 25.50 3.14
N ASP A 989 -55.90 25.86 4.41
CA ASP A 989 -55.68 27.21 4.99
C ASP A 989 -54.24 27.75 4.89
N ASP A 990 -53.33 27.06 4.19
CA ASP A 990 -51.92 27.42 4.06
C ASP A 990 -51.58 27.98 2.69
N THR A 991 -50.78 29.05 2.67
CA THR A 991 -50.30 29.67 1.44
C THR A 991 -49.31 28.80 0.68
N LEU A 992 -49.52 28.72 -0.63
CA LEU A 992 -48.64 28.05 -1.59
C LEU A 992 -47.94 29.11 -2.44
N ARG A 993 -46.68 28.85 -2.81
CA ARG A 993 -45.84 29.72 -3.65
C ARG A 993 -45.24 28.95 -4.80
N ASP A 994 -44.88 29.68 -5.86
CA ASP A 994 -44.23 29.12 -7.05
C ASP A 994 -45.03 27.92 -7.61
N VAL A 995 -46.36 28.05 -7.70
CA VAL A 995 -47.24 26.98 -8.20
C VAL A 995 -47.14 26.97 -9.73
N VAL A 996 -46.77 25.84 -10.30
CA VAL A 996 -46.64 25.64 -11.75
C VAL A 996 -47.39 24.39 -12.15
N VAL A 997 -48.35 24.51 -13.07
CA VAL A 997 -49.09 23.41 -13.69
C VAL A 997 -48.54 23.22 -15.10
N SER A 998 -47.83 22.12 -15.32
CA SER A 998 -47.23 21.77 -16.61
C SER A 998 -48.11 20.76 -17.34
N ILE A 999 -48.61 21.15 -18.50
CA ILE A 999 -49.62 20.46 -19.30
C ILE A 999 -48.96 19.97 -20.61
N PRO A 1000 -48.83 18.66 -20.86
CA PRO A 1000 -48.21 18.16 -22.08
C PRO A 1000 -49.10 18.36 -23.33
N PHE A 1001 -48.47 18.55 -24.49
CA PHE A 1001 -49.10 18.49 -25.82
C PHE A 1001 -48.08 17.97 -26.85
N ARG A 1002 -48.51 17.44 -28.01
CA ARG A 1002 -47.56 16.86 -29.01
C ARG A 1002 -47.65 17.46 -30.42
N HIS A 1003 -48.74 18.14 -30.75
CA HIS A 1003 -48.95 18.77 -32.05
C HIS A 1003 -48.69 20.28 -31.97
N ASP A 1004 -49.48 21.10 -32.67
CA ASP A 1004 -49.29 22.55 -32.74
C ASP A 1004 -49.45 23.25 -31.38
N GLU A 1005 -48.78 24.38 -31.21
CA GLU A 1005 -48.74 25.19 -29.98
C GLU A 1005 -50.17 25.59 -29.53
N PRO A 1006 -50.55 25.34 -28.26
CA PRO A 1006 -51.89 25.63 -27.75
C PRO A 1006 -52.16 27.14 -27.71
N SER A 1007 -53.27 27.57 -28.29
CA SER A 1007 -53.72 28.96 -28.21
C SER A 1007 -54.52 29.20 -26.92
N VAL A 1008 -53.89 29.86 -25.96
CA VAL A 1008 -54.50 30.27 -24.68
C VAL A 1008 -55.58 31.32 -24.93
N THR A 1009 -56.76 31.14 -24.32
CA THR A 1009 -57.91 32.06 -24.41
C THR A 1009 -58.09 32.94 -23.17
N SER A 1010 -57.47 32.61 -22.03
CA SER A 1010 -57.42 33.49 -20.86
C SER A 1010 -56.42 34.64 -21.06
N VAL A 1011 -56.86 35.88 -20.79
CA VAL A 1011 -56.10 37.11 -21.14
C VAL A 1011 -55.16 37.58 -20.01
N ASP A 1012 -55.43 37.18 -18.77
CA ASP A 1012 -54.81 37.75 -17.56
C ASP A 1012 -53.84 36.79 -16.83
N GLU A 1013 -53.47 35.66 -17.44
CA GLU A 1013 -52.69 34.60 -16.78
C GLU A 1013 -51.27 34.43 -17.34
N VAL A 1014 -50.32 34.11 -16.47
CA VAL A 1014 -48.89 34.01 -16.83
C VAL A 1014 -48.55 32.57 -17.18
N TYR A 1015 -48.37 32.30 -18.48
CA TYR A 1015 -47.96 30.99 -19.00
C TYR A 1015 -46.66 31.09 -19.81
N GLU A 1016 -45.90 29.99 -19.85
CA GLU A 1016 -44.70 29.83 -20.67
C GLU A 1016 -44.81 28.51 -21.47
N VAL A 1017 -44.42 28.52 -22.74
CA VAL A 1017 -44.43 27.32 -23.60
C VAL A 1017 -43.02 26.71 -23.62
N ALA A 1018 -42.88 25.56 -22.97
CA ALA A 1018 -41.60 24.90 -22.70
C ALA A 1018 -41.36 23.69 -23.62
N GLY A 1019 -41.38 23.92 -24.94
CA GLY A 1019 -41.22 22.86 -25.94
C GLY A 1019 -42.49 22.06 -26.13
N ASP A 1020 -42.57 20.90 -25.48
CA ASP A 1020 -43.70 19.94 -25.59
C ASP A 1020 -44.67 20.04 -24.38
N SER A 1021 -44.58 21.13 -23.58
CA SER A 1021 -45.51 21.43 -22.47
C SER A 1021 -45.85 22.91 -22.35
N LEU A 1022 -47.08 23.17 -21.89
CA LEU A 1022 -47.61 24.47 -21.53
C LEU A 1022 -47.56 24.61 -20.01
N ASP A 1023 -46.69 25.49 -19.50
CA ASP A 1023 -46.45 25.69 -18.08
C ASP A 1023 -47.22 26.93 -17.60
N TRP A 1024 -48.35 26.71 -16.93
CA TRP A 1024 -49.16 27.75 -16.28
C TRP A 1024 -48.58 28.10 -14.90
N THR A 1025 -48.28 29.37 -14.66
CA THR A 1025 -47.58 29.82 -13.45
C THR A 1025 -48.45 30.73 -12.56
N LEU A 1026 -48.56 30.36 -11.29
CA LEU A 1026 -49.30 31.06 -10.24
C LEU A 1026 -48.31 31.39 -9.12
N LEU A 1027 -47.90 32.67 -9.03
CA LEU A 1027 -46.85 33.12 -8.12
C LEU A 1027 -47.15 32.81 -6.64
N SER A 1028 -48.41 32.94 -6.24
CA SER A 1028 -48.90 32.56 -4.92
C SER A 1028 -50.39 32.20 -4.96
N VAL A 1029 -50.77 31.12 -4.27
CA VAL A 1029 -52.17 30.72 -4.05
C VAL A 1029 -52.47 30.78 -2.55
N SER A 1030 -53.57 31.43 -2.21
CA SER A 1030 -53.95 31.83 -0.84
C SER A 1030 -55.48 31.99 -0.74
N GLU A 1031 -56.00 32.30 0.45
CA GLU A 1031 -57.43 32.52 0.68
C GLU A 1031 -58.02 33.62 -0.23
N ASP A 1032 -57.25 34.66 -0.55
CA ASP A 1032 -57.66 35.76 -1.46
C ASP A 1032 -57.85 35.32 -2.93
N ASN A 1033 -57.29 34.17 -3.31
CA ASN A 1033 -57.36 33.58 -4.65
C ASN A 1033 -57.50 32.05 -4.60
N ALA A 1034 -58.43 31.57 -3.78
CA ALA A 1034 -58.60 30.14 -3.49
C ALA A 1034 -59.05 29.31 -4.70
N THR A 1035 -59.61 29.92 -5.75
CA THR A 1035 -59.96 29.25 -7.01
C THR A 1035 -59.49 30.05 -8.23
N GLY A 1036 -59.23 29.35 -9.34
CA GLY A 1036 -58.85 29.95 -10.62
C GLY A 1036 -59.00 28.96 -11.78
N SER A 1037 -58.98 29.45 -13.02
CA SER A 1037 -59.34 28.68 -14.22
C SER A 1037 -58.54 29.09 -15.46
N PHE A 1038 -57.75 28.16 -16.00
CA PHE A 1038 -56.96 28.34 -17.21
C PHE A 1038 -57.66 27.71 -18.42
N GLU A 1039 -57.77 28.44 -19.53
CA GLU A 1039 -58.44 27.95 -20.75
C GLU A 1039 -57.52 28.05 -21.97
N PHE A 1040 -57.41 26.95 -22.72
CA PHE A 1040 -56.65 26.91 -23.98
C PHE A 1040 -57.29 25.98 -25.01
N GLU A 1041 -57.12 26.32 -26.30
CA GLU A 1041 -57.50 25.49 -27.44
C GLU A 1041 -56.25 24.84 -28.07
N ALA A 1042 -56.27 23.53 -28.26
CA ALA A 1042 -55.16 22.74 -28.81
C ALA A 1042 -55.66 21.72 -29.84
N GLU A 1043 -54.80 21.32 -30.79
CA GLU A 1043 -55.08 20.22 -31.72
C GLU A 1043 -54.46 18.93 -31.18
N ALA A 1044 -55.22 17.84 -31.13
CA ALA A 1044 -54.78 16.55 -30.57
C ALA A 1044 -55.47 15.36 -31.26
N ASP A 1045 -54.81 14.21 -31.27
CA ASP A 1045 -55.41 12.96 -31.79
C ASP A 1045 -56.39 12.31 -30.79
N SER A 1046 -56.22 12.60 -29.49
CA SER A 1046 -57.07 12.09 -28.42
C SER A 1046 -56.96 12.90 -27.13
N GLU A 1047 -58.01 12.90 -26.31
CA GLU A 1047 -58.07 13.59 -25.00
C GLU A 1047 -56.94 13.19 -24.04
N GLY A 1048 -56.42 11.96 -24.15
CA GLY A 1048 -55.33 11.46 -23.31
C GLY A 1048 -53.94 12.02 -23.63
N GLU A 1049 -53.84 12.94 -24.60
CA GLU A 1049 -52.58 13.61 -24.95
C GLU A 1049 -52.19 14.69 -23.92
N PHE A 1050 -53.19 15.31 -23.28
CA PHE A 1050 -53.01 16.35 -22.26
C PHE A 1050 -52.70 15.81 -20.85
N PHE A 1051 -52.50 14.49 -20.72
CA PHE A 1051 -52.29 13.80 -19.45
C PHE A 1051 -51.06 12.88 -19.53
N PRO A 1052 -50.30 12.68 -18.44
CA PRO A 1052 -50.45 13.28 -17.12
C PRO A 1052 -50.10 14.77 -17.07
N MET A 1053 -50.95 15.60 -16.46
CA MET A 1053 -50.55 16.95 -16.06
C MET A 1053 -49.73 16.88 -14.77
N THR A 1054 -48.67 17.67 -14.66
CA THR A 1054 -47.81 17.68 -13.46
C THR A 1054 -47.85 19.03 -12.77
N VAL A 1055 -47.99 19.03 -11.45
CA VAL A 1055 -48.04 20.25 -10.64
C VAL A 1055 -46.82 20.30 -9.73
N ARG A 1056 -46.17 21.46 -9.68
CA ARG A 1056 -45.10 21.76 -8.72
C ARG A 1056 -45.53 22.94 -7.87
N PHE A 1057 -45.27 22.89 -6.58
CA PHE A 1057 -45.48 24.02 -5.68
C PHE A 1057 -44.61 23.94 -4.43
N ARG A 1058 -44.45 25.08 -3.76
CA ARG A 1058 -43.81 25.19 -2.44
C ARG A 1058 -44.84 25.59 -1.40
N LYS A 1059 -44.71 25.04 -0.19
CA LYS A 1059 -45.54 25.37 0.97
C LYS A 1059 -44.66 25.86 2.12
N GLU A 1060 -45.14 26.81 2.91
CA GLU A 1060 -44.35 27.41 4.00
C GLU A 1060 -44.32 26.56 5.29
N LYS A 1061 -45.36 25.76 5.53
CA LYS A 1061 -45.52 24.91 6.72
C LYS A 1061 -45.56 23.42 6.34
N PRO A 1062 -44.96 22.52 7.14
CA PRO A 1062 -45.09 21.08 6.91
C PRO A 1062 -46.53 20.60 7.12
N ILE A 1063 -46.94 19.59 6.37
CA ILE A 1063 -48.23 18.91 6.49
C ILE A 1063 -48.23 18.01 7.73
N VAL A 1064 -47.12 17.32 8.01
CA VAL A 1064 -46.99 16.59 9.29
C VAL A 1064 -46.41 17.53 10.33
N HIS A 1065 -47.13 17.72 11.44
CA HIS A 1065 -46.71 18.61 12.51
C HIS A 1065 -45.44 18.07 13.22
N VAL A 1066 -44.28 18.57 12.78
CA VAL A 1066 -42.94 18.31 13.32
C VAL A 1066 -42.18 19.63 13.42
N ASP A 1067 -41.92 20.13 14.64
CA ASP A 1067 -40.99 21.25 14.87
C ASP A 1067 -40.00 20.91 16.00
N VAL A 1068 -38.91 21.68 16.10
CA VAL A 1068 -37.89 21.54 17.14
C VAL A 1068 -38.07 22.65 18.17
N ASP A 1069 -38.59 22.30 19.34
CA ASP A 1069 -38.92 23.25 20.40
C ASP A 1069 -37.66 23.83 21.09
N GLY A 1070 -36.54 23.09 21.04
CA GLY A 1070 -35.28 23.55 21.62
C GLY A 1070 -34.14 22.56 21.52
N VAL A 1071 -32.91 23.10 21.48
CA VAL A 1071 -31.66 22.33 21.50
C VAL A 1071 -30.92 22.64 22.81
N THR A 1072 -30.41 21.60 23.49
CA THR A 1072 -29.69 21.74 24.77
C THR A 1072 -28.44 20.88 24.80
N LEU A 1073 -27.38 21.38 25.45
CA LEU A 1073 -26.08 20.70 25.52
C LEU A 1073 -26.06 19.67 26.66
N ILE A 1074 -25.62 18.45 26.37
CA ILE A 1074 -25.72 17.31 27.29
C ILE A 1074 -24.79 17.47 28.51
N GLU A 1075 -23.59 18.05 28.33
CA GLU A 1075 -22.58 18.15 29.39
C GLU A 1075 -22.85 19.26 30.41
N VAL A 1076 -23.58 20.32 30.02
CA VAL A 1076 -23.81 21.53 30.84
C VAL A 1076 -25.29 21.73 31.19
N GLY A 1077 -26.21 21.15 30.39
CA GLY A 1077 -27.66 21.34 30.54
C GLY A 1077 -28.19 22.68 30.01
N GLU A 1078 -27.33 23.50 29.41
CA GLU A 1078 -27.64 24.83 28.90
C GLU A 1078 -28.35 24.76 27.53
N GLY A 1079 -29.24 25.72 27.26
CA GLY A 1079 -29.92 25.89 25.97
C GLY A 1079 -28.98 26.48 24.93
N VAL A 1080 -29.09 26.02 23.69
CA VAL A 1080 -28.20 26.41 22.58
C VAL A 1080 -29.03 26.97 21.42
N ASP A 1081 -28.62 28.15 20.96
CA ASP A 1081 -29.20 28.84 19.82
C ASP A 1081 -28.96 28.08 18.51
N PHE A 1082 -30.04 27.83 17.76
CA PHE A 1082 -30.01 27.16 16.45
C PHE A 1082 -30.76 27.98 15.38
N SER A 1083 -30.46 27.70 14.11
CA SER A 1083 -31.23 28.21 12.96
C SER A 1083 -32.13 27.11 12.40
N ARG A 1084 -33.40 27.41 12.12
CA ARG A 1084 -34.35 26.50 11.47
C ARG A 1084 -34.63 26.91 10.02
N GLU A 1085 -34.75 25.93 9.14
CA GLU A 1085 -35.11 26.08 7.72
C GLU A 1085 -36.20 25.05 7.38
N ILE A 1086 -37.28 25.46 6.74
CA ILE A 1086 -38.40 24.57 6.34
C ILE A 1086 -38.47 24.55 4.81
N LYS A 1087 -38.60 23.35 4.24
CA LYS A 1087 -38.64 23.09 2.78
C LYS A 1087 -39.72 22.07 2.46
N VAL A 1088 -40.90 22.54 2.09
CA VAL A 1088 -42.01 21.68 1.66
C VAL A 1088 -42.22 21.87 0.17
N VAL A 1089 -42.08 20.80 -0.61
CA VAL A 1089 -42.15 20.84 -2.08
C VAL A 1089 -43.03 19.69 -2.58
N ALA A 1090 -43.89 19.99 -3.55
CA ALA A 1090 -44.58 18.98 -4.35
C ALA A 1090 -43.82 18.77 -5.66
N ASP A 1091 -43.21 17.59 -5.83
CA ASP A 1091 -42.46 17.22 -7.06
C ASP A 1091 -43.16 16.11 -7.86
N ASN A 1092 -43.98 15.27 -7.21
CA ASN A 1092 -44.73 14.16 -7.82
C ASN A 1092 -46.24 14.35 -7.62
N TYR A 1093 -46.76 15.52 -7.98
CA TYR A 1093 -48.18 15.83 -7.94
C TYR A 1093 -48.73 15.72 -9.36
N VAL A 1094 -49.57 14.71 -9.61
CA VAL A 1094 -49.94 14.29 -10.96
C VAL A 1094 -51.46 14.19 -11.09
N ILE A 1095 -52.00 14.67 -12.21
CA ILE A 1095 -53.41 14.55 -12.56
C ILE A 1095 -53.55 13.62 -13.77
N ASN A 1096 -54.37 12.57 -13.62
CA ASN A 1096 -54.50 11.40 -14.50
C ASN A 1096 -55.96 11.11 -14.92
#